data_AF-A0A6B1CQ64-F1
#
_entry.id   AF-A0A6B1CQ64-F1
#
_cell.length_a   1.000
_cell.length_b   1.000
_cell.length_c   1.000
_cell.angle_alpha   90.00
_cell.angle_beta   90.00
_cell.angle_gamma   90.00
#
_symmetry.space_group_name_H-M   'P 1'
#
loop_
_entity.id
_entity.type
_entity.pdbx_description
1 polymer ?
#
loop_
_entity_poly.entity_id
_entity_poly.type
_entity_poly.pdbx_seq_one_letter_code
_entity_poly.pdbx_strand_id
1 'polypeptide(L)'
;MALFILFRVRGGAVPRLYHLPFVRGLQFWLLLLVAAIPTRAESPDDSTRAVTALRVDQPPQIDGHLSEPDWQKAEVAGNFFRAQQNRGMPARLRTEAFVLYDAVAIYVGFRCWEPDMTRLRETLTRRDTRIWGDDAVEVIFDTYHDDRNAYVFGINTLATQMDQRISNESSFTFAWDASWEAEVQKYTDHWTAEFAIPLAELQYDKESTTWGVNFWRAHPIDQESYSWSDTGGDFGRISEFGELRGLQLTTVTTETGRLAFLPYASYRALEDRPDDGDAGIDLIYQPSASLIGNLTVFPDFSQLESDPTLINVNDERELSLPERRPFFRDGAELFDLPLRLFYTRRVQEIDLGVKGTGKVGGYTWAAVNTYGKLIDRYDGDAKRRANLVNLRLNRDIGERTVIGAMAVHKHQSDRDVGLLSLNGRLGLGRDWTATGQFVGNSTGNSPHYAYHASTEWRNQSGLRGFVELEEIRDGFRPNETGLEDEAYRRARGSFTFLNEYSEGSTLNALVLRGRVFRQTDETGRLREQYAQAEGSFDVGRFDFYSLVRVGQLREAGRLWNTRFTGADLEYTSTWGFVGIYNQIGSRQGIFNWFVSLDANANLFSRLTISLAAHRFDWRDRRETLVMRTTTNYQFTRRVGLRLFHERVIEQTDGTTKDNFNTVFDYEFTPESHFFLVFVRDRDRSKAAFSKIAYLFGGI
;
A
#
# COMPACT_ATOMS: atom_id res chain seq x y z
N MET A 1 -5.89 -4.49 39.58
CA MET A 1 -5.15 -5.07 40.72
C MET A 1 -5.55 -6.54 40.88
N ALA A 2 -5.12 -7.39 39.94
CA ALA A 2 -5.33 -8.84 39.94
C ALA A 2 -4.55 -9.45 38.77
N LEU A 3 -3.21 -9.39 38.81
CA LEU A 3 -2.35 -10.17 37.93
C LEU A 3 -0.94 -10.27 38.54
N PHE A 4 -0.85 -10.83 39.74
CA PHE A 4 0.41 -11.23 40.35
C PHE A 4 0.09 -12.42 41.23
N ILE A 5 0.31 -13.64 40.71
CA ILE A 5 0.69 -14.87 41.43
C ILE A 5 0.78 -15.96 40.36
N LEU A 6 2.00 -16.37 40.03
CA LEU A 6 2.43 -17.77 39.81
C LEU A 6 3.84 -17.75 39.21
N PHE A 7 4.86 -17.87 40.06
CA PHE A 7 6.08 -18.64 39.83
C PHE A 7 6.83 -18.71 41.17
N ARG A 8 6.68 -19.83 41.88
CA ARG A 8 7.45 -20.14 43.10
C ARG A 8 8.55 -21.12 42.71
N VAL A 9 9.70 -20.60 42.31
CA VAL A 9 10.94 -21.41 42.17
C VAL A 9 11.75 -21.26 43.45
N ARG A 10 12.07 -22.39 44.08
CA ARG A 10 12.90 -22.48 45.28
C ARG A 10 14.35 -22.15 44.94
N GLY A 11 14.97 -21.29 45.75
CA GLY A 11 16.41 -21.30 46.03
C GLY A 11 17.31 -20.77 44.92
N GLY A 12 17.42 -19.45 44.81
CA GLY A 12 18.45 -18.77 44.01
C GLY A 12 18.28 -17.26 44.15
N ALA A 13 19.34 -16.53 44.43
CA ALA A 13 19.32 -15.08 44.65
C ALA A 13 18.66 -14.35 43.45
N VAL A 14 17.51 -13.70 43.70
CA VAL A 14 16.81 -12.87 42.71
C VAL A 14 17.51 -11.51 42.65
N PRO A 15 18.03 -11.05 41.50
CA PRO A 15 18.49 -9.69 41.36
C PRO A 15 17.28 -8.74 41.45
N ARG A 16 17.40 -7.68 42.25
CA ARG A 16 16.38 -6.63 42.39
C ARG A 16 16.08 -5.99 41.03
N LEU A 17 15.02 -6.43 40.37
CA LEU A 17 14.51 -5.93 39.07
C LEU A 17 13.92 -4.49 39.11
N TYR A 18 13.99 -3.81 40.26
CA TYR A 18 13.38 -2.49 40.46
C TYR A 18 14.24 -1.29 40.02
N HIS A 19 15.44 -1.51 39.46
CA HIS A 19 16.36 -0.43 39.05
C HIS A 19 16.63 -0.32 37.55
N LEU A 20 15.90 -1.05 36.70
CA LEU A 20 16.02 -0.88 35.25
C LEU A 20 15.27 0.39 34.78
N PRO A 21 15.88 1.26 33.95
CA PRO A 21 15.22 2.42 33.33
C PRO A 21 13.94 2.05 32.53
N PHE A 22 13.76 0.76 32.24
CA PHE A 22 12.57 0.13 31.69
C PHE A 22 11.25 0.45 32.44
N VAL A 23 11.25 0.47 33.78
CA VAL A 23 10.01 0.65 34.57
C VAL A 23 9.55 2.12 34.60
N ARG A 24 10.50 3.07 34.55
CA ARG A 24 10.19 4.50 34.57
C ARG A 24 9.71 5.02 33.21
N GLY A 25 10.23 4.46 32.10
CA GLY A 25 9.72 4.75 30.76
C GLY A 25 8.27 4.29 30.59
N LEU A 26 7.98 3.03 30.92
CA LEU A 26 6.64 2.44 30.75
C LEU A 26 5.58 3.15 31.61
N GLN A 27 5.90 3.54 32.84
CA GLN A 27 4.98 4.23 33.75
C GLN A 27 4.70 5.68 33.32
N PHE A 28 5.70 6.40 32.79
CA PHE A 28 5.53 7.77 32.31
C PHE A 28 4.69 7.82 31.02
N TRP A 29 4.84 6.80 30.16
CA TRP A 29 4.05 6.67 28.93
C TRP A 29 2.60 6.23 29.17
N LEU A 30 2.35 5.30 30.12
CA LEU A 30 0.99 4.95 30.54
C LEU A 30 0.25 6.14 31.16
N LEU A 31 0.95 7.03 31.88
CA LEU A 31 0.36 8.26 32.42
C LEU A 31 0.02 9.31 31.35
N LEU A 32 0.84 9.43 30.30
CA LEU A 32 0.54 10.30 29.15
C LEU A 32 -0.60 9.76 28.27
N LEU A 33 -0.73 8.43 28.15
CA LEU A 33 -1.85 7.77 27.45
C LEU A 33 -3.20 7.99 28.15
N VAL A 34 -3.21 8.12 29.49
CA VAL A 34 -4.43 8.36 30.27
C VAL A 34 -4.81 9.85 30.31
N ALA A 35 -3.85 10.77 30.21
CA ALA A 35 -4.10 12.21 30.28
C ALA A 35 -4.66 12.85 28.99
N ALA A 36 -4.68 12.11 27.88
CA ALA A 36 -5.18 12.59 26.57
C ALA A 36 -6.59 12.06 26.23
N ILE A 37 -7.37 11.60 27.21
CA ILE A 37 -8.76 11.14 27.01
C ILE A 37 -9.70 12.35 27.14
N PRO A 38 -10.20 12.97 26.05
CA PRO A 38 -11.39 13.80 26.16
C PRO A 38 -12.54 12.91 26.66
N THR A 39 -13.11 13.28 27.81
CA THR A 39 -14.31 12.64 28.38
C THR A 39 -15.56 13.06 27.62
N ARG A 40 -15.66 12.65 26.35
CA ARG A 40 -16.93 12.59 25.62
C ARG A 40 -16.75 11.72 24.38
N ALA A 41 -16.93 10.41 24.55
CA ALA A 41 -17.27 9.55 23.43
C ALA A 41 -18.76 9.77 23.16
N GLU A 42 -19.10 10.53 22.12
CA GLU A 42 -20.44 10.46 21.57
C GLU A 42 -20.60 9.08 20.92
N SER A 43 -21.58 8.32 21.39
CA SER A 43 -22.03 7.08 20.77
C SER A 43 -22.68 7.43 19.42
N PRO A 44 -22.22 6.87 18.29
CA PRO A 44 -22.89 7.08 17.02
C PRO A 44 -24.30 6.48 17.05
N ASP A 45 -25.22 7.16 16.37
CA ASP A 45 -26.61 6.75 16.19
C ASP A 45 -26.67 5.50 15.28
N ASP A 46 -27.61 4.62 15.62
CA ASP A 46 -27.53 3.16 15.52
C ASP A 46 -28.39 2.64 14.35
N SER A 47 -27.76 2.41 13.19
CA SER A 47 -28.16 1.32 12.29
C SER A 47 -27.05 1.00 11.30
N THR A 48 -26.30 -0.08 11.56
CA THR A 48 -25.43 -0.71 10.57
C THR A 48 -26.25 -1.01 9.32
N ARG A 49 -25.87 -0.43 8.18
CA ARG A 49 -26.53 -0.72 6.91
C ARG A 49 -26.33 -2.19 6.56
N ALA A 50 -27.33 -2.83 6.00
CA ALA A 50 -27.25 -4.22 5.58
C ALA A 50 -27.85 -4.41 4.19
N VAL A 51 -27.31 -5.36 3.43
CA VAL A 51 -27.85 -5.84 2.15
C VAL A 51 -27.70 -7.36 2.10
N THR A 52 -28.67 -8.05 1.52
CA THR A 52 -28.64 -9.52 1.39
C THR A 52 -28.07 -9.94 0.05
N ALA A 53 -27.05 -10.79 0.06
CA ALA A 53 -26.55 -11.45 -1.15
C ALA A 53 -27.57 -12.47 -1.66
N LEU A 54 -27.92 -12.40 -2.95
CA LEU A 54 -28.83 -13.38 -3.55
C LEU A 54 -28.03 -14.57 -4.10
N ARG A 55 -28.35 -15.79 -3.63
CA ARG A 55 -27.78 -17.01 -4.18
C ARG A 55 -28.42 -17.32 -5.54
N VAL A 56 -27.61 -17.61 -6.54
CA VAL A 56 -28.04 -17.99 -7.91
C VAL A 56 -27.55 -19.40 -8.25
N ASP A 57 -28.31 -20.09 -9.12
CA ASP A 57 -27.96 -21.44 -9.58
C ASP A 57 -27.15 -21.43 -10.88
N GLN A 58 -27.28 -20.37 -11.68
CA GLN A 58 -26.49 -20.14 -12.89
C GLN A 58 -25.71 -18.85 -12.74
N PRO A 59 -24.41 -18.84 -13.08
CA PRO A 59 -23.60 -17.62 -13.05
C PRO A 59 -24.15 -16.60 -14.07
N PRO A 60 -24.21 -15.30 -13.72
CA PRO A 60 -24.51 -14.27 -14.70
C PRO A 60 -23.41 -14.21 -15.77
N GLN A 61 -23.75 -13.78 -16.98
CA GLN A 61 -22.74 -13.54 -18.01
C GLN A 61 -22.12 -12.18 -17.73
N ILE A 62 -20.80 -12.14 -17.54
CA ILE A 62 -20.10 -10.87 -17.32
C ILE A 62 -19.91 -10.19 -18.67
N ASP A 63 -20.85 -9.33 -19.04
CA ASP A 63 -20.82 -8.55 -20.28
C ASP A 63 -21.07 -7.04 -20.05
N GLY A 64 -21.26 -6.66 -18.78
CA GLY A 64 -21.49 -5.30 -18.33
C GLY A 64 -22.97 -4.95 -18.27
N HIS A 65 -23.89 -5.81 -18.72
CA HIS A 65 -25.33 -5.55 -18.72
C HIS A 65 -26.01 -6.13 -17.48
N LEU A 66 -26.70 -5.29 -16.70
CA LEU A 66 -27.52 -5.76 -15.57
C LEU A 66 -28.93 -6.20 -16.01
N SER A 67 -29.02 -7.02 -17.05
CA SER A 67 -30.29 -7.34 -17.75
C SER A 67 -30.93 -8.66 -17.31
N GLU A 68 -30.13 -9.54 -16.71
CA GLU A 68 -30.53 -10.86 -16.27
C GLU A 68 -31.61 -10.79 -15.19
N PRO A 69 -32.54 -11.77 -15.16
CA PRO A 69 -33.60 -11.79 -14.16
C PRO A 69 -33.11 -11.79 -12.71
N ASP A 70 -31.93 -12.34 -12.45
CA ASP A 70 -31.42 -12.45 -11.08
C ASP A 70 -30.89 -11.11 -10.54
N TRP A 71 -30.31 -10.25 -11.39
CA TRP A 71 -29.97 -8.87 -11.03
C TRP A 71 -31.21 -8.07 -10.60
N GLN A 72 -32.36 -8.33 -11.22
CA GLN A 72 -33.62 -7.63 -10.90
C GLN A 72 -34.28 -8.13 -9.60
N LYS A 73 -33.91 -9.33 -9.13
CA LYS A 73 -34.37 -9.89 -7.84
C LYS A 73 -33.45 -9.54 -6.69
N ALA A 74 -32.20 -9.16 -6.97
CA ALA A 74 -31.22 -8.82 -5.96
C ALA A 74 -31.68 -7.62 -5.13
N GLU A 75 -31.36 -7.64 -3.83
CA GLU A 75 -31.58 -6.49 -2.97
C GLU A 75 -30.66 -5.33 -3.40
N VAL A 76 -31.21 -4.12 -3.44
CA VAL A 76 -30.48 -2.93 -3.92
C VAL A 76 -29.79 -2.22 -2.75
N ALA A 77 -28.47 -2.22 -2.74
CA ALA A 77 -27.70 -1.29 -1.93
C ALA A 77 -27.73 0.09 -2.60
N GLY A 78 -28.66 0.96 -2.18
CA GLY A 78 -28.85 2.32 -2.71
C GLY A 78 -28.58 3.42 -1.69
N ASN A 79 -28.99 4.66 -2.01
CA ASN A 79 -28.93 5.83 -1.11
C ASN A 79 -27.53 6.08 -0.55
N PHE A 80 -26.53 6.16 -1.43
CA PHE A 80 -25.14 6.44 -1.06
C PHE A 80 -25.00 7.83 -0.42
N PHE A 81 -23.96 8.01 0.38
CA PHE A 81 -23.54 9.26 0.98
C PHE A 81 -22.31 9.80 0.28
N ARG A 82 -22.10 11.11 0.35
CA ARG A 82 -20.85 11.72 -0.06
C ARG A 82 -19.76 11.37 0.95
N ALA A 83 -18.64 10.86 0.45
CA ALA A 83 -17.47 10.47 1.22
C ALA A 83 -16.36 11.53 1.17
N GLN A 84 -16.43 12.43 0.19
CA GLN A 84 -15.59 13.63 0.08
C GLN A 84 -16.50 14.81 -0.25
N GLN A 85 -16.12 16.00 0.23
CA GLN A 85 -16.87 17.26 0.07
C GLN A 85 -18.33 17.16 0.55
N ASN A 86 -18.65 17.80 1.68
CA ASN A 86 -19.97 17.71 2.31
C ASN A 86 -20.32 16.28 2.75
N ARG A 87 -19.40 15.66 3.50
CA ARG A 87 -19.50 14.27 4.00
C ARG A 87 -20.80 13.99 4.74
N GLY A 88 -21.30 12.76 4.58
CA GLY A 88 -22.54 12.29 5.21
C GLY A 88 -23.81 12.85 4.59
N MET A 89 -23.74 13.81 3.67
CA MET A 89 -24.90 14.23 2.87
C MET A 89 -25.23 13.15 1.81
N PRO A 90 -26.49 13.07 1.34
CA PRO A 90 -26.85 12.19 0.23
C PRO A 90 -26.01 12.45 -1.03
N ALA A 91 -25.65 11.38 -1.73
CA ALA A 91 -24.95 11.44 -3.01
C ALA A 91 -25.77 12.23 -4.05
N ARG A 92 -25.11 13.07 -4.85
CA ARG A 92 -25.76 13.79 -5.98
C ARG A 92 -26.14 12.85 -7.10
N LEU A 93 -25.24 11.93 -7.41
CA LEU A 93 -25.40 10.96 -8.48
C LEU A 93 -25.91 9.65 -7.88
N ARG A 94 -27.11 9.24 -8.31
CA ARG A 94 -27.70 7.98 -7.89
C ARG A 94 -26.77 6.84 -8.28
N THR A 95 -26.44 6.01 -7.31
CA THR A 95 -25.62 4.82 -7.49
C THR A 95 -26.31 3.67 -6.76
N GLU A 96 -26.32 2.52 -7.40
CA GLU A 96 -26.92 1.28 -6.90
C GLU A 96 -25.88 0.18 -7.01
N ALA A 97 -25.77 -0.64 -5.98
CA ALA A 97 -24.97 -1.86 -5.99
C ALA A 97 -25.86 -3.08 -5.71
N PHE A 98 -25.48 -4.21 -6.28
CA PHE A 98 -26.19 -5.48 -6.19
C PHE A 98 -25.17 -6.58 -5.93
N VAL A 99 -25.53 -7.58 -5.13
CA VAL A 99 -24.64 -8.71 -4.84
C VAL A 99 -25.37 -10.03 -5.08
N LEU A 100 -24.80 -10.83 -5.96
CA LEU A 100 -25.18 -12.23 -6.19
C LEU A 100 -24.03 -13.14 -5.76
N TYR A 101 -24.29 -14.41 -5.54
CA TYR A 101 -23.23 -15.41 -5.41
C TYR A 101 -23.74 -16.79 -5.81
N ASP A 102 -22.81 -17.67 -6.19
CA ASP A 102 -23.09 -19.09 -6.38
C ASP A 102 -22.07 -19.95 -5.61
N ALA A 103 -21.90 -21.21 -6.01
CA ALA A 103 -20.96 -22.13 -5.38
C ALA A 103 -19.48 -21.86 -5.75
N VAL A 104 -19.19 -20.95 -6.67
CA VAL A 104 -17.86 -20.71 -7.25
C VAL A 104 -17.40 -19.26 -7.07
N ALA A 105 -18.29 -18.29 -7.26
CA ALA A 105 -17.93 -16.88 -7.26
C ALA A 105 -18.97 -16.00 -6.55
N ILE A 106 -18.52 -14.82 -6.15
CA ILE A 106 -19.38 -13.69 -5.76
C ILE A 106 -19.41 -12.70 -6.92
N TYR A 107 -20.59 -12.18 -7.23
CA TYR A 107 -20.83 -11.24 -8.32
C TYR A 107 -21.30 -9.92 -7.76
N VAL A 108 -20.75 -8.83 -8.28
CA VAL A 108 -21.13 -7.47 -7.88
C VAL A 108 -21.55 -6.69 -9.11
N GLY A 109 -22.75 -6.14 -9.06
CA GLY A 109 -23.29 -5.27 -10.10
C GLY A 109 -23.32 -3.83 -9.59
N PHE A 110 -22.95 -2.87 -10.43
CA PHE A 110 -23.13 -1.45 -10.17
C PHE A 110 -23.97 -0.81 -11.27
N ARG A 111 -24.90 0.06 -10.88
CA ARG A 111 -25.58 0.99 -11.78
C ARG A 111 -25.32 2.42 -11.32
N CYS A 112 -24.65 3.17 -12.18
CA CYS A 112 -24.15 4.51 -11.87
C CYS A 112 -24.80 5.52 -12.80
N TRP A 113 -25.76 6.28 -12.29
CA TRP A 113 -26.42 7.33 -13.06
C TRP A 113 -25.45 8.49 -13.29
N GLU A 114 -25.45 9.00 -14.52
CA GLU A 114 -24.62 10.12 -14.97
C GLU A 114 -25.43 10.91 -16.01
N PRO A 115 -26.01 12.06 -15.62
CA PRO A 115 -26.81 12.89 -16.51
C PRO A 115 -26.07 13.37 -17.76
N ASP A 116 -24.74 13.49 -17.70
CA ASP A 116 -23.90 13.88 -18.83
C ASP A 116 -22.70 12.93 -18.97
N MET A 117 -22.91 11.86 -19.73
CA MET A 117 -21.91 10.83 -20.03
C MET A 117 -20.66 11.38 -20.74
N THR A 118 -20.68 12.61 -21.27
CA THR A 118 -19.50 13.24 -21.89
C THR A 118 -18.50 13.77 -20.86
N ARG A 119 -18.90 13.84 -19.58
CA ARG A 119 -18.07 14.32 -18.47
C ARG A 119 -17.24 13.23 -17.81
N LEU A 120 -17.47 11.97 -18.13
CA LEU A 120 -16.72 10.86 -17.59
C LEU A 120 -15.22 11.07 -17.83
N ARG A 121 -14.42 10.87 -16.78
CA ARG A 121 -12.98 10.89 -16.90
C ARG A 121 -12.47 9.48 -17.14
N GLU A 122 -11.73 9.30 -18.24
CA GLU A 122 -11.32 7.99 -18.75
C GLU A 122 -9.86 8.00 -19.20
N THR A 123 -8.96 8.19 -18.24
CA THR A 123 -7.54 8.42 -18.48
C THR A 123 -6.63 7.23 -18.14
N LEU A 124 -7.10 6.29 -17.33
CA LEU A 124 -6.33 5.24 -16.70
C LEU A 124 -6.61 3.87 -17.34
N THR A 125 -5.66 3.36 -18.10
CA THR A 125 -5.79 2.11 -18.88
C THR A 125 -5.00 0.94 -18.33
N ARG A 126 -4.12 1.21 -17.35
CA ARG A 126 -3.22 0.21 -16.78
C ARG A 126 -3.84 -0.38 -15.52
N ARG A 127 -3.92 -1.72 -15.47
CA ARG A 127 -4.28 -2.45 -14.25
C ARG A 127 -3.39 -2.09 -13.06
N ASP A 128 -3.96 -2.12 -11.86
CA ASP A 128 -3.31 -1.81 -10.58
C ASP A 128 -2.72 -0.39 -10.51
N THR A 129 -3.33 0.53 -11.27
CA THR A 129 -3.18 1.97 -11.08
C THR A 129 -4.25 2.48 -10.12
N ARG A 130 -4.12 3.74 -9.69
CA ARG A 130 -5.12 4.43 -8.85
C ARG A 130 -6.36 4.79 -9.66
N ILE A 131 -7.20 3.81 -9.97
CA ILE A 131 -8.34 3.94 -10.90
C ILE A 131 -9.36 5.01 -10.48
N TRP A 132 -9.42 5.36 -9.19
CA TRP A 132 -10.26 6.46 -8.67
C TRP A 132 -9.84 7.85 -9.15
N GLY A 133 -8.73 7.97 -9.89
CA GLY A 133 -8.42 9.16 -10.69
C GLY A 133 -9.35 9.34 -11.90
N ASP A 134 -10.09 8.30 -12.28
CA ASP A 134 -11.17 8.26 -13.28
C ASP A 134 -12.54 8.01 -12.60
N ASP A 135 -13.62 8.08 -13.38
CA ASP A 135 -14.91 7.56 -12.94
C ASP A 135 -14.81 6.05 -12.70
N ALA A 136 -14.98 5.64 -11.44
CA ALA A 136 -14.72 4.28 -10.99
C ALA A 136 -15.67 3.83 -9.89
N VAL A 137 -15.84 2.51 -9.77
CA VAL A 137 -16.55 1.86 -8.67
C VAL A 137 -15.64 0.86 -7.98
N GLU A 138 -15.80 0.73 -6.68
CA GLU A 138 -15.03 -0.19 -5.84
C GLU A 138 -15.98 -0.92 -4.89
N VAL A 139 -15.74 -2.21 -4.69
CA VAL A 139 -16.37 -3.01 -3.63
C VAL A 139 -15.28 -3.45 -2.67
N ILE A 140 -15.57 -3.30 -1.38
CA ILE A 140 -14.64 -3.65 -0.30
C ILE A 140 -15.29 -4.71 0.57
N PHE A 141 -14.66 -5.89 0.68
CA PHE A 141 -15.15 -7.03 1.45
C PHE A 141 -14.25 -7.33 2.65
N ASP A 142 -14.83 -7.28 3.85
CA ASP A 142 -14.30 -7.94 5.04
C ASP A 142 -14.91 -9.35 5.13
N THR A 143 -14.18 -10.30 4.55
CA THR A 143 -14.62 -11.69 4.38
C THR A 143 -14.54 -12.55 5.64
N TYR A 144 -13.94 -12.02 6.71
CA TYR A 144 -13.91 -12.66 8.03
C TYR A 144 -14.84 -11.96 9.03
N HIS A 145 -15.42 -10.82 8.66
CA HIS A 145 -16.17 -9.95 9.54
C HIS A 145 -15.38 -9.65 10.83
N ASP A 146 -14.12 -9.26 10.63
CA ASP A 146 -13.15 -8.98 11.69
C ASP A 146 -12.93 -7.47 11.95
N ASP A 147 -13.64 -6.62 11.20
CA ASP A 147 -13.70 -5.16 11.30
C ASP A 147 -12.36 -4.46 11.02
N ARG A 148 -11.38 -5.15 10.40
CA ARG A 148 -10.02 -4.62 10.29
C ARG A 148 -9.29 -4.99 9.01
N ASN A 149 -9.60 -6.11 8.36
CA ASN A 149 -8.96 -6.54 7.11
C ASN A 149 -10.00 -6.59 6.00
N ALA A 150 -9.59 -6.22 4.78
CA ALA A 150 -10.50 -6.27 3.65
C ALA A 150 -9.78 -6.49 2.33
N TYR A 151 -10.52 -7.02 1.37
CA TYR A 151 -10.18 -7.06 -0.04
C TYR A 151 -10.90 -5.92 -0.76
N VAL A 152 -10.20 -5.23 -1.64
CA VAL A 152 -10.78 -4.18 -2.50
C VAL A 152 -10.71 -4.70 -3.93
N PHE A 153 -11.83 -4.60 -4.64
CA PHE A 153 -11.90 -4.79 -6.09
C PHE A 153 -12.52 -3.56 -6.70
N GLY A 154 -11.92 -3.02 -7.75
CA GLY A 154 -12.46 -1.85 -8.42
C GLY A 154 -12.19 -1.84 -9.91
N ILE A 155 -13.07 -1.16 -10.64
CA ILE A 155 -12.89 -0.87 -12.05
C ILE A 155 -13.25 0.58 -12.35
N ASN A 156 -12.58 1.17 -13.34
CA ASN A 156 -13.06 2.40 -13.95
C ASN A 156 -14.03 2.14 -15.11
N THR A 157 -14.55 3.19 -15.72
CA THR A 157 -15.47 3.15 -16.88
C THR A 157 -14.86 2.56 -18.17
N LEU A 158 -13.55 2.29 -18.18
CA LEU A 158 -12.85 1.52 -19.23
C LEU A 158 -12.70 0.03 -18.90
N ALA A 159 -13.26 -0.41 -17.77
CA ALA A 159 -13.04 -1.72 -17.17
C ALA A 159 -11.57 -2.01 -16.84
N THR A 160 -10.75 -0.97 -16.59
CA THR A 160 -9.41 -1.13 -16.05
C THR A 160 -9.53 -1.59 -14.61
N GLN A 161 -9.00 -2.77 -14.31
CA GLN A 161 -9.10 -3.39 -12.99
C GLN A 161 -8.07 -2.84 -12.01
N MET A 162 -8.43 -2.91 -10.73
CA MET A 162 -7.55 -2.67 -9.60
C MET A 162 -7.99 -3.60 -8.47
N ASP A 163 -7.02 -4.21 -7.80
CA ASP A 163 -7.27 -4.91 -6.55
C ASP A 163 -6.25 -4.56 -5.46
N GLN A 164 -6.67 -4.74 -4.22
CA GLN A 164 -5.91 -4.32 -3.05
C GLN A 164 -6.24 -5.16 -1.83
N ARG A 165 -5.27 -5.28 -0.91
CA ARG A 165 -5.52 -5.72 0.46
C ARG A 165 -5.37 -4.56 1.44
N ILE A 166 -6.32 -4.48 2.38
CA ILE A 166 -6.27 -3.61 3.54
C ILE A 166 -6.03 -4.48 4.77
N SER A 167 -5.09 -4.08 5.63
CA SER A 167 -4.88 -4.72 6.93
C SER A 167 -4.85 -3.73 8.09
N ASN A 168 -5.57 -4.11 9.15
CA ASN A 168 -5.72 -3.38 10.41
C ASN A 168 -6.17 -1.92 10.25
N GLU A 169 -7.02 -1.62 9.26
CA GLU A 169 -7.45 -0.26 8.90
C GLU A 169 -6.28 0.73 8.62
N SER A 170 -5.07 0.24 8.34
CA SER A 170 -3.88 1.10 8.27
C SER A 170 -2.85 0.76 7.20
N SER A 171 -2.72 -0.51 6.81
CA SER A 171 -1.81 -0.92 5.74
C SER A 171 -2.63 -1.24 4.50
N PHE A 172 -2.15 -0.75 3.36
CA PHE A 172 -2.83 -0.73 2.08
C PHE A 172 -1.84 -1.20 1.02
N THR A 173 -2.10 -2.34 0.38
CA THR A 173 -1.15 -2.93 -0.57
C THR A 173 -1.80 -3.28 -1.91
N PHE A 174 -1.30 -2.64 -2.97
CA PHE A 174 -1.56 -3.00 -4.38
C PHE A 174 -0.65 -4.13 -4.86
N ALA A 175 0.15 -4.71 -3.96
CA ALA A 175 1.04 -5.80 -4.31
C ALA A 175 0.32 -7.15 -4.29
N TRP A 176 -0.92 -7.26 -3.82
CA TRP A 176 -1.72 -8.47 -4.02
C TRP A 176 -2.24 -8.51 -5.48
N ASP A 177 -2.61 -9.68 -5.97
CA ASP A 177 -3.24 -9.87 -7.27
C ASP A 177 -4.36 -10.88 -7.11
N ALA A 178 -5.49 -10.66 -7.79
CA ALA A 178 -6.51 -11.68 -7.96
C ALA A 178 -6.82 -11.90 -9.43
N SER A 179 -7.12 -13.15 -9.80
CA SER A 179 -7.68 -13.46 -11.12
C SER A 179 -9.21 -13.34 -11.09
N TRP A 180 -9.75 -12.22 -11.54
CA TRP A 180 -11.20 -11.95 -11.58
C TRP A 180 -11.63 -11.28 -12.90
N GLU A 181 -12.91 -11.36 -13.23
CA GLU A 181 -13.46 -10.80 -14.47
C GLU A 181 -14.33 -9.57 -14.19
N ALA A 182 -14.30 -8.61 -15.10
CA ALA A 182 -15.21 -7.47 -15.06
C ALA A 182 -15.45 -6.84 -16.42
N GLU A 183 -16.64 -6.27 -16.56
CA GLU A 183 -17.11 -5.59 -17.75
C GLU A 183 -17.86 -4.31 -17.41
N VAL A 184 -17.81 -3.35 -18.33
CA VAL A 184 -18.54 -2.08 -18.22
C VAL A 184 -19.35 -1.84 -19.48
N GLN A 185 -20.61 -1.49 -19.28
CA GLN A 185 -21.46 -0.98 -20.35
C GLN A 185 -21.85 0.47 -20.09
N LYS A 186 -21.83 1.29 -21.15
CA LYS A 186 -22.31 2.68 -21.12
C LYS A 186 -23.64 2.80 -21.86
N TYR A 187 -24.54 3.57 -21.27
CA TYR A 187 -25.83 3.96 -21.83
C TYR A 187 -25.89 5.48 -21.99
N THR A 188 -27.08 6.02 -22.28
CA THR A 188 -27.26 7.46 -22.52
C THR A 188 -27.22 8.32 -21.27
N ASP A 189 -27.59 7.77 -20.12
CA ASP A 189 -27.83 8.46 -18.85
C ASP A 189 -27.21 7.75 -17.64
N HIS A 190 -26.51 6.64 -17.88
CA HIS A 190 -25.84 5.86 -16.87
C HIS A 190 -24.79 4.95 -17.48
N TRP A 191 -24.00 4.32 -16.63
CA TRP A 191 -23.18 3.17 -16.96
C TRP A 191 -23.39 2.08 -15.92
N THR A 192 -23.08 0.85 -16.31
CA THR A 192 -23.14 -0.32 -15.46
C THR A 192 -21.81 -1.04 -15.46
N ALA A 193 -21.55 -1.74 -14.37
CA ALA A 193 -20.37 -2.53 -14.18
C ALA A 193 -20.76 -3.87 -13.57
N GLU A 194 -20.09 -4.93 -14.02
CA GLU A 194 -20.24 -6.28 -13.50
C GLU A 194 -18.88 -6.83 -13.10
N PHE A 195 -18.85 -7.53 -11.96
CA PHE A 195 -17.68 -8.18 -11.38
C PHE A 195 -18.02 -9.66 -11.20
N ALA A 196 -17.13 -10.57 -11.61
CA ALA A 196 -17.11 -11.94 -11.14
C ALA A 196 -15.81 -12.18 -10.39
N ILE A 197 -15.92 -12.34 -9.07
CA ILE A 197 -14.78 -12.56 -8.17
C ILE A 197 -14.85 -14.02 -7.72
N PRO A 198 -13.96 -14.89 -8.21
CA PRO A 198 -13.93 -16.28 -7.76
C PRO A 198 -13.65 -16.33 -6.27
N LEU A 199 -14.45 -17.09 -5.52
CA LEU A 199 -14.24 -17.25 -4.07
C LEU A 199 -12.89 -17.93 -3.79
N ALA A 200 -12.31 -18.63 -4.76
CA ALA A 200 -10.98 -19.23 -4.67
C ALA A 200 -9.85 -18.20 -4.51
N GLU A 201 -10.03 -16.96 -4.99
CA GLU A 201 -9.07 -15.88 -4.85
C GLU A 201 -9.10 -15.24 -3.45
N LEU A 202 -10.16 -15.52 -2.69
CA LEU A 202 -10.40 -14.93 -1.38
C LEU A 202 -10.06 -15.91 -0.26
N GLN A 203 -9.50 -15.38 0.82
CA GLN A 203 -9.52 -16.09 2.10
C GLN A 203 -10.71 -15.64 2.93
N TYR A 204 -11.49 -16.57 3.47
CA TYR A 204 -12.74 -16.29 4.19
C TYR A 204 -13.08 -17.38 5.20
N ASP A 205 -13.96 -17.05 6.16
CA ASP A 205 -14.55 -18.02 7.07
C ASP A 205 -15.75 -18.72 6.42
N LYS A 206 -15.64 -20.04 6.19
CA LYS A 206 -16.70 -20.86 5.58
C LYS A 206 -17.97 -20.93 6.42
N GLU A 207 -17.86 -20.78 7.74
CA GLU A 207 -19.00 -20.81 8.64
C GLU A 207 -19.69 -19.45 8.74
N SER A 208 -19.10 -18.41 8.15
CA SER A 208 -19.69 -17.07 8.19
C SER A 208 -20.90 -16.97 7.28
N THR A 209 -21.97 -16.38 7.82
CA THR A 209 -23.17 -15.99 7.07
C THR A 209 -23.22 -14.50 6.72
N THR A 210 -22.23 -13.74 7.21
CA THR A 210 -22.17 -12.28 7.12
C THR A 210 -20.74 -11.83 6.85
N TRP A 211 -20.56 -10.98 5.85
CA TRP A 211 -19.31 -10.25 5.61
C TRP A 211 -19.52 -8.77 5.89
N GLY A 212 -18.46 -8.05 6.25
CA GLY A 212 -18.48 -6.59 6.16
C GLY A 212 -18.37 -6.16 4.69
N VAL A 213 -19.13 -5.15 4.28
CA VAL A 213 -19.10 -4.61 2.91
C VAL A 213 -19.25 -3.10 2.88
N ASN A 214 -18.52 -2.47 1.97
CA ASN A 214 -18.83 -1.13 1.52
C ASN A 214 -18.71 -1.05 -0.01
N PHE A 215 -19.49 -0.15 -0.59
CA PHE A 215 -19.47 0.14 -2.02
C PHE A 215 -19.08 1.60 -2.20
N TRP A 216 -18.22 1.86 -3.16
CA TRP A 216 -17.66 3.18 -3.41
C TRP A 216 -17.82 3.55 -4.87
N ARG A 217 -18.03 4.84 -5.16
CA ARG A 217 -17.94 5.43 -6.50
C ARG A 217 -17.06 6.67 -6.43
N ALA A 218 -15.97 6.68 -7.19
CA ALA A 218 -15.18 7.88 -7.42
C ALA A 218 -15.77 8.68 -8.59
N HIS A 219 -15.91 9.99 -8.42
CA HIS A 219 -16.34 10.93 -9.45
C HIS A 219 -15.37 12.13 -9.46
N PRO A 220 -14.18 11.96 -10.06
CA PRO A 220 -13.06 12.89 -9.87
C PRO A 220 -13.29 14.25 -10.56
N ILE A 221 -14.17 14.34 -11.55
CA ILE A 221 -14.39 15.59 -12.29
C ILE A 221 -15.05 16.68 -11.44
N ASP A 222 -15.87 16.27 -10.48
CA ASP A 222 -16.48 17.14 -9.47
C ASP A 222 -15.77 17.04 -8.12
N GLN A 223 -14.63 16.33 -8.05
CA GLN A 223 -13.89 16.05 -6.81
C GLN A 223 -14.77 15.41 -5.73
N GLU A 224 -15.74 14.58 -6.15
CA GLU A 224 -16.64 13.87 -5.24
C GLU A 224 -16.34 12.38 -5.22
N SER A 225 -16.72 11.77 -4.11
CA SER A 225 -16.73 10.34 -3.93
C SER A 225 -17.98 9.97 -3.16
N TYR A 226 -18.56 8.81 -3.46
CA TYR A 226 -19.77 8.32 -2.82
C TYR A 226 -19.51 6.97 -2.17
N SER A 227 -20.05 6.76 -0.98
CA SER A 227 -19.92 5.52 -0.21
C SER A 227 -21.29 5.03 0.24
N TRP A 228 -21.49 3.72 0.31
CA TRP A 228 -22.77 3.15 0.76
C TRP A 228 -22.92 3.20 2.28
N SER A 229 -21.89 2.83 3.04
CA SER A 229 -21.78 3.08 4.48
C SER A 229 -20.95 4.34 4.73
N ASP A 230 -21.43 5.22 5.61
CA ASP A 230 -20.74 6.47 5.97
C ASP A 230 -19.63 6.21 7.01
N THR A 231 -18.40 6.17 6.51
CA THR A 231 -17.19 5.98 7.32
C THR A 231 -16.52 7.31 7.72
N GLY A 232 -17.26 8.43 7.67
CA GLY A 232 -16.71 9.77 7.86
C GLY A 232 -15.73 10.18 6.76
N GLY A 233 -15.82 9.55 5.58
CA GLY A 233 -14.92 9.74 4.44
C GLY A 233 -13.58 9.02 4.54
N ASP A 234 -13.42 8.09 5.50
CA ASP A 234 -12.22 7.25 5.60
C ASP A 234 -12.47 5.91 4.90
N PHE A 235 -11.93 5.74 3.70
CA PHE A 235 -12.03 4.51 2.91
C PHE A 235 -11.52 3.26 3.65
N GLY A 236 -10.57 3.44 4.59
CA GLY A 236 -9.94 2.36 5.34
C GLY A 236 -10.63 1.95 6.63
N ARG A 237 -11.73 2.60 7.02
CA ARG A 237 -12.42 2.37 8.29
C ARG A 237 -13.38 1.20 8.16
N ILE A 238 -12.80 -0.01 8.08
CA ILE A 238 -13.52 -1.28 7.89
C ILE A 238 -14.50 -1.53 9.03
N SER A 239 -14.16 -1.12 10.24
CA SER A 239 -15.03 -1.23 11.43
C SER A 239 -16.33 -0.42 11.36
N GLU A 240 -16.53 0.40 10.34
CA GLU A 240 -17.75 1.17 10.11
C GLU A 240 -18.46 0.78 8.80
N PHE A 241 -18.09 -0.38 8.23
CA PHE A 241 -18.76 -0.92 7.05
C PHE A 241 -20.18 -1.40 7.36
N GLY A 242 -20.98 -1.56 6.31
CA GLY A 242 -22.26 -2.26 6.44
C GLY A 242 -22.07 -3.77 6.38
N GLU A 243 -23.15 -4.51 6.46
CA GLU A 243 -23.16 -5.97 6.46
C GLU A 243 -23.71 -6.53 5.14
N LEU A 244 -22.99 -7.48 4.54
CA LEU A 244 -23.49 -8.37 3.50
C LEU A 244 -23.99 -9.66 4.15
N ARG A 245 -25.31 -9.88 4.15
CA ARG A 245 -25.96 -11.02 4.81
C ARG A 245 -26.39 -12.10 3.81
N GLY A 246 -26.78 -13.27 4.32
CA GLY A 246 -27.42 -14.32 3.51
C GLY A 246 -26.44 -15.25 2.79
N LEU A 247 -25.16 -15.21 3.16
CA LEU A 247 -24.14 -16.08 2.59
C LEU A 247 -24.25 -17.49 3.18
N GLN A 248 -24.17 -18.51 2.32
CA GLN A 248 -24.15 -19.93 2.69
C GLN A 248 -22.84 -20.57 2.20
N LEU A 249 -21.72 -20.12 2.75
CA LEU A 249 -20.37 -20.42 2.26
C LEU A 249 -19.94 -21.87 2.49
N THR A 250 -20.62 -22.60 3.37
CA THR A 250 -20.44 -24.05 3.54
C THR A 250 -20.82 -24.85 2.28
N THR A 251 -21.66 -24.28 1.41
CA THR A 251 -22.08 -24.90 0.13
C THR A 251 -21.18 -24.57 -1.05
N VAL A 252 -20.19 -23.68 -0.84
CA VAL A 252 -19.26 -23.24 -1.87
C VAL A 252 -18.32 -24.40 -2.22
N THR A 253 -18.27 -24.73 -3.50
CA THR A 253 -17.53 -25.84 -4.08
C THR A 253 -16.14 -25.43 -4.57
N THR A 254 -15.77 -24.14 -4.54
CA THR A 254 -14.40 -23.71 -4.88
C THR A 254 -13.40 -24.61 -4.19
N GLU A 255 -12.57 -25.27 -5.00
CA GLU A 255 -11.78 -26.41 -4.58
C GLU A 255 -10.86 -26.04 -3.42
N THR A 256 -11.28 -26.38 -2.21
CA THR A 256 -10.34 -26.57 -1.10
C THR A 256 -9.41 -27.70 -1.53
N GLY A 257 -8.15 -27.36 -1.86
CA GLY A 257 -7.23 -28.26 -2.55
C GLY A 257 -6.59 -27.70 -3.82
N ARG A 258 -6.92 -26.48 -4.27
CA ARG A 258 -6.29 -25.85 -5.46
C ARG A 258 -4.78 -25.95 -5.40
N LEU A 259 -4.20 -26.50 -6.46
CA LEU A 259 -2.77 -26.59 -6.69
C LEU A 259 -2.42 -25.86 -7.98
N ALA A 260 -1.90 -24.64 -7.88
CA ALA A 260 -1.45 -23.89 -9.05
C ALA A 260 0.03 -24.16 -9.31
N PHE A 261 0.37 -24.45 -10.56
CA PHE A 261 1.74 -24.73 -11.00
C PHE A 261 2.20 -23.67 -11.99
N LEU A 262 3.29 -22.97 -11.65
CA LEU A 262 3.76 -21.75 -12.30
C LEU A 262 5.24 -21.90 -12.72
N PRO A 263 5.55 -22.64 -13.79
CA PRO A 263 6.88 -22.66 -14.35
C PRO A 263 7.15 -21.35 -15.11
N TYR A 264 8.41 -20.91 -15.07
CA TYR A 264 8.86 -19.80 -15.91
C TYR A 264 10.20 -20.13 -16.55
N ALA A 265 10.44 -19.46 -17.68
CA ALA A 265 11.74 -19.38 -18.30
C ALA A 265 11.98 -17.95 -18.78
N SER A 266 13.19 -17.46 -18.55
CA SER A 266 13.62 -16.15 -19.03
C SER A 266 14.90 -16.28 -19.83
N TYR A 267 15.04 -15.41 -20.82
CA TYR A 267 16.24 -15.32 -21.63
C TYR A 267 16.60 -13.84 -21.80
N ARG A 268 17.85 -13.54 -21.52
CA ARG A 268 18.39 -12.18 -21.59
C ARG A 268 19.63 -12.18 -22.46
N ALA A 269 19.56 -11.46 -23.57
CA ALA A 269 20.70 -11.16 -24.41
C ALA A 269 21.23 -9.77 -24.07
N LEU A 270 22.53 -9.70 -23.76
CA LEU A 270 23.23 -8.48 -23.39
C LEU A 270 24.37 -8.21 -24.38
N GLU A 271 24.46 -6.98 -24.88
CA GLU A 271 25.63 -6.55 -25.66
C GLU A 271 26.89 -6.60 -24.77
N ASP A 272 27.98 -7.17 -25.28
CA ASP A 272 29.27 -7.35 -24.58
C ASP A 272 29.25 -8.20 -23.29
N ARG A 273 28.21 -9.03 -23.09
CA ARG A 273 28.18 -10.06 -22.03
C ARG A 273 27.64 -11.39 -22.56
N PRO A 274 27.95 -12.51 -21.89
CA PRO A 274 27.31 -13.77 -22.21
C PRO A 274 25.79 -13.65 -22.03
N ASP A 275 25.06 -14.30 -22.93
CA ASP A 275 23.62 -14.51 -22.78
C ASP A 275 23.35 -15.25 -21.46
N ASP A 276 22.23 -14.92 -20.85
CA ASP A 276 21.84 -15.42 -19.53
C ASP A 276 20.42 -16.00 -19.62
N GLY A 277 20.23 -17.17 -19.01
CA GLY A 277 18.98 -17.90 -19.06
C GLY A 277 18.65 -18.48 -17.70
N ASP A 278 17.45 -18.17 -17.22
CA ASP A 278 16.95 -18.67 -15.94
C ASP A 278 15.68 -19.48 -16.15
N ALA A 279 15.46 -20.45 -15.28
CA ALA A 279 14.21 -21.19 -15.20
C ALA A 279 13.92 -21.56 -13.75
N GLY A 280 12.63 -21.65 -13.43
CA GLY A 280 12.19 -21.99 -12.10
C GLY A 280 10.71 -22.30 -12.06
N ILE A 281 10.24 -22.62 -10.86
CA ILE A 281 8.90 -23.14 -10.62
C ILE A 281 8.37 -22.57 -9.31
N ASP A 282 7.17 -22.03 -9.38
CA ASP A 282 6.34 -21.70 -8.23
C ASP A 282 5.16 -22.69 -8.13
N LEU A 283 4.78 -23.02 -6.90
CA LEU A 283 3.67 -23.89 -6.56
C LEU A 283 2.83 -23.22 -5.47
N ILE A 284 1.54 -23.03 -5.74
CA ILE A 284 0.59 -22.47 -4.77
C ILE A 284 -0.38 -23.58 -4.38
N TYR A 285 -0.53 -23.82 -3.08
CA TYR A 285 -1.44 -24.83 -2.55
C TYR A 285 -2.38 -24.20 -1.53
N GLN A 286 -3.68 -24.29 -1.78
CA GLN A 286 -4.73 -23.74 -0.91
C GLN A 286 -5.60 -24.86 -0.37
N PRO A 287 -5.18 -25.56 0.71
CA PRO A 287 -5.92 -26.69 1.27
C PRO A 287 -7.28 -26.31 1.87
N SER A 288 -7.50 -25.03 2.18
CA SER A 288 -8.78 -24.53 2.70
C SER A 288 -8.96 -23.05 2.35
N ALA A 289 -10.17 -22.51 2.51
CA ALA A 289 -10.44 -21.08 2.31
C ALA A 289 -9.67 -20.16 3.28
N SER A 290 -9.04 -20.70 4.33
CA SER A 290 -8.37 -19.88 5.34
C SER A 290 -6.87 -20.12 5.44
N LEU A 291 -6.30 -20.89 4.50
CA LEU A 291 -4.89 -21.27 4.48
C LEU A 291 -4.36 -21.33 3.04
N ILE A 292 -3.28 -20.59 2.79
CA ILE A 292 -2.52 -20.64 1.54
C ILE A 292 -1.05 -20.99 1.82
N GLY A 293 -0.50 -21.88 1.01
CA GLY A 293 0.89 -22.29 1.01
C GLY A 293 1.54 -21.98 -0.33
N ASN A 294 2.80 -21.53 -0.30
CA ASN A 294 3.60 -21.23 -1.47
C ASN A 294 4.94 -21.95 -1.34
N LEU A 295 5.34 -22.66 -2.39
CA LEU A 295 6.66 -23.26 -2.55
C LEU A 295 7.27 -22.69 -3.82
N THR A 296 8.55 -22.32 -3.75
CA THR A 296 9.27 -21.83 -4.92
C THR A 296 10.65 -22.46 -5.00
N VAL A 297 11.07 -22.78 -6.22
CA VAL A 297 12.43 -23.23 -6.55
C VAL A 297 12.93 -22.35 -7.68
N PHE A 298 13.99 -21.58 -7.39
CA PHE A 298 14.51 -20.53 -8.28
C PHE A 298 13.41 -19.61 -8.81
N PRO A 299 12.64 -18.89 -7.98
CA PRO A 299 11.57 -18.00 -8.44
C PRO A 299 12.06 -16.91 -9.38
N ASP A 300 11.11 -16.38 -10.16
CA ASP A 300 11.39 -15.30 -11.07
C ASP A 300 11.61 -13.96 -10.35
N PHE A 301 12.87 -13.51 -10.38
CA PHE A 301 13.31 -12.23 -9.83
C PHE A 301 13.62 -11.20 -10.91
N SER A 302 13.42 -11.55 -12.19
CA SER A 302 13.59 -10.63 -13.30
C SER A 302 12.49 -9.57 -13.25
N GLN A 303 12.90 -8.35 -12.91
CA GLN A 303 12.00 -7.20 -12.91
C GLN A 303 11.84 -6.71 -14.34
N LEU A 304 10.62 -6.81 -14.85
CA LEU A 304 10.24 -6.37 -16.19
C LEU A 304 10.22 -4.85 -16.35
N GLU A 305 10.06 -4.14 -15.24
CA GLU A 305 10.23 -2.70 -15.18
C GLU A 305 11.59 -2.40 -14.56
N SER A 306 12.45 -1.65 -15.26
CA SER A 306 13.58 -1.00 -14.61
C SER A 306 13.00 -0.09 -13.52
N ASP A 307 13.32 -0.36 -12.25
CA ASP A 307 13.00 0.56 -11.16
C ASP A 307 13.49 1.96 -11.60
N PRO A 308 12.63 3.01 -11.57
CA PRO A 308 13.01 4.31 -12.08
C PRO A 308 14.26 4.81 -11.37
N THR A 309 15.11 5.58 -12.06
CA THR A 309 16.25 6.23 -11.42
C THR A 309 15.74 7.16 -10.32
N LEU A 310 15.82 6.72 -9.08
CA LEU A 310 15.49 7.52 -7.91
C LEU A 310 16.75 8.28 -7.50
N ILE A 311 16.72 9.61 -7.62
CA ILE A 311 17.79 10.46 -7.11
C ILE A 311 17.64 10.50 -5.58
N ASN A 312 18.55 9.84 -4.88
CA ASN A 312 18.59 9.93 -3.43
C ASN A 312 19.27 11.24 -3.00
N VAL A 313 18.48 12.27 -2.71
CA VAL A 313 19.01 13.59 -2.31
C VAL A 313 19.62 13.55 -0.88
N ASN A 314 19.31 12.51 -0.10
CA ASN A 314 19.89 12.24 1.21
C ASN A 314 20.57 10.86 1.18
N ASP A 315 21.83 10.81 0.78
CA ASP A 315 22.67 9.58 0.70
C ASP A 315 22.72 8.73 1.99
N GLU A 316 22.19 9.23 3.11
CA GLU A 316 22.18 8.57 4.42
C GLU A 316 20.95 7.65 4.67
N ARG A 317 19.96 7.56 3.76
CA ARG A 317 18.79 6.66 3.93
C ARG A 317 18.56 5.78 2.71
N GLU A 318 18.30 4.50 2.97
CA GLU A 318 17.93 3.54 1.92
C GLU A 318 16.53 3.81 1.37
N LEU A 319 16.36 3.63 0.05
CA LEU A 319 15.08 3.78 -0.62
C LEU A 319 14.24 2.51 -0.47
N SER A 320 13.02 2.66 0.04
CA SER A 320 12.04 1.57 0.07
C SER A 320 11.46 1.37 -1.33
N LEU A 321 11.70 0.22 -1.93
CA LEU A 321 11.11 -0.16 -3.22
C LEU A 321 9.88 -1.05 -3.00
N PRO A 322 8.82 -0.91 -3.83
CA PRO A 322 7.68 -1.82 -3.77
C PRO A 322 8.10 -3.25 -4.12
N GLU A 323 7.49 -4.21 -3.45
CA GLU A 323 7.68 -5.64 -3.74
C GLU A 323 6.71 -6.08 -4.85
N ARG A 324 7.23 -6.79 -5.85
CA ARG A 324 6.45 -7.25 -7.01
C ARG A 324 6.71 -8.71 -7.37
N ARG A 325 7.62 -9.40 -6.67
CA ARG A 325 7.92 -10.81 -6.93
C ARG A 325 6.80 -11.68 -6.36
N PRO A 326 6.18 -12.56 -7.18
CA PRO A 326 5.01 -13.35 -6.80
C PRO A 326 5.11 -14.01 -5.41
N PHE A 327 6.23 -14.66 -5.13
CA PHE A 327 6.47 -15.34 -3.85
C PHE A 327 6.28 -14.44 -2.60
N PHE A 328 6.58 -13.16 -2.69
CA PHE A 328 6.46 -12.23 -1.56
C PHE A 328 5.14 -11.45 -1.51
N ARG A 329 4.27 -11.54 -2.53
CA ARG A 329 3.04 -10.72 -2.65
C ARG A 329 2.01 -11.02 -1.56
N ASP A 330 1.58 -12.27 -1.45
CA ASP A 330 0.46 -12.62 -0.55
C ASP A 330 0.79 -12.46 0.93
N GLY A 331 -0.03 -11.74 1.70
CA GLY A 331 0.22 -11.57 3.13
C GLY A 331 1.47 -10.74 3.46
N ALA A 332 2.05 -10.02 2.49
CA ALA A 332 3.17 -9.09 2.74
C ALA A 332 2.80 -8.06 3.81
N GLU A 333 1.55 -7.61 3.80
CA GLU A 333 1.00 -6.64 4.75
C GLU A 333 1.04 -7.13 6.21
N LEU A 334 1.08 -8.45 6.44
CA LEU A 334 1.18 -9.02 7.80
C LEU A 334 2.55 -8.74 8.45
N PHE A 335 3.56 -8.43 7.65
CA PHE A 335 4.92 -8.08 8.08
C PHE A 335 5.21 -6.57 8.05
N ASP A 336 4.27 -5.74 7.56
CA ASP A 336 4.41 -4.27 7.51
C ASP A 336 4.15 -3.68 8.90
N LEU A 337 5.21 -3.63 9.70
CA LEU A 337 5.22 -3.07 11.05
C LEU A 337 5.91 -1.71 11.07
N PRO A 338 5.62 -0.84 12.06
CA PRO A 338 6.28 0.46 12.18
C PRO A 338 7.82 0.38 12.11
N LEU A 339 8.41 -0.52 12.90
CA LEU A 339 9.80 -0.95 12.75
C LEU A 339 9.82 -2.13 11.78
N ARG A 340 10.32 -1.89 10.57
CA ARG A 340 10.40 -2.90 9.51
C ARG A 340 11.55 -3.88 9.75
N LEU A 341 11.20 -5.06 10.27
CA LEU A 341 12.16 -6.13 10.59
C LEU A 341 12.40 -7.11 9.44
N PHE A 342 11.51 -7.11 8.45
CA PHE A 342 11.61 -7.95 7.26
C PHE A 342 11.47 -7.06 6.02
N TYR A 343 12.56 -6.92 5.28
CA TYR A 343 12.62 -6.22 4.01
C TYR A 343 12.98 -7.23 2.92
N THR A 344 11.99 -7.62 2.13
CA THR A 344 12.09 -8.69 1.13
C THR A 344 13.18 -8.44 0.09
N ARG A 345 13.49 -7.18 -0.24
CA ARG A 345 14.58 -6.83 -1.18
C ARG A 345 15.98 -7.18 -0.64
N ARG A 346 16.12 -7.52 0.65
CA ARG A 346 17.36 -8.14 1.17
C ARG A 346 17.61 -9.52 0.58
N VAL A 347 16.55 -10.23 0.19
CA VAL A 347 16.65 -11.51 -0.54
C VAL A 347 16.87 -11.19 -2.01
N GLN A 348 18.06 -11.47 -2.52
CA GLN A 348 18.47 -11.14 -3.89
C GLN A 348 18.24 -12.30 -4.85
N GLU A 349 18.42 -13.52 -4.37
CA GLU A 349 18.17 -14.77 -5.10
C GLU A 349 17.58 -15.76 -4.10
N ILE A 350 16.60 -16.56 -4.54
CA ILE A 350 16.08 -17.69 -3.77
C ILE A 350 16.44 -18.96 -4.54
N ASP A 351 17.09 -19.92 -3.88
CA ASP A 351 17.20 -21.27 -4.42
C ASP A 351 15.95 -22.08 -4.06
N LEU A 352 15.48 -21.93 -2.82
CA LEU A 352 14.29 -22.59 -2.28
C LEU A 352 13.56 -21.66 -1.31
N GLY A 353 12.26 -21.49 -1.49
CA GLY A 353 11.41 -20.70 -0.59
C GLY A 353 10.14 -21.46 -0.23
N VAL A 354 9.74 -21.39 1.04
CA VAL A 354 8.45 -21.89 1.53
C VAL A 354 7.78 -20.78 2.29
N LYS A 355 6.49 -20.62 2.06
CA LYS A 355 5.66 -19.62 2.74
C LYS A 355 4.29 -20.21 3.02
N GLY A 356 3.71 -19.82 4.14
CA GLY A 356 2.34 -20.14 4.50
C GLY A 356 1.70 -18.98 5.23
N THR A 357 0.44 -18.70 4.92
CA THR A 357 -0.36 -17.73 5.66
C THR A 357 -1.76 -18.28 5.88
N GLY A 358 -2.39 -17.87 6.98
CA GLY A 358 -3.75 -18.27 7.22
C GLY A 358 -4.37 -17.58 8.43
N LYS A 359 -5.69 -17.75 8.54
CA LYS A 359 -6.49 -17.27 9.66
C LYS A 359 -7.40 -18.38 10.16
N VAL A 360 -7.44 -18.58 11.47
CA VAL A 360 -8.33 -19.55 12.11
C VAL A 360 -8.88 -18.93 13.39
N GLY A 361 -10.19 -18.71 13.43
CA GLY A 361 -10.83 -17.88 14.45
C GLY A 361 -10.17 -16.50 14.51
N GLY A 362 -9.97 -15.97 15.71
CA GLY A 362 -9.27 -14.69 15.90
C GLY A 362 -7.73 -14.77 15.82
N TYR A 363 -7.14 -15.80 15.21
CA TYR A 363 -5.67 -15.89 15.05
C TYR A 363 -5.27 -15.84 13.58
N THR A 364 -4.42 -14.88 13.23
CA THR A 364 -3.81 -14.77 11.89
C THR A 364 -2.33 -15.05 12.01
N TRP A 365 -1.78 -15.88 11.13
CA TRP A 365 -0.38 -16.25 11.15
C TRP A 365 0.24 -16.18 9.77
N ALA A 366 1.56 -15.95 9.73
CA ALA A 366 2.36 -16.04 8.53
C ALA A 366 3.74 -16.61 8.85
N ALA A 367 4.24 -17.45 7.96
CA ALA A 367 5.58 -18.02 8.01
C ALA A 367 6.22 -17.93 6.64
N VAL A 368 7.47 -17.45 6.57
CA VAL A 368 8.26 -17.38 5.36
C VAL A 368 9.65 -17.91 5.68
N ASN A 369 10.14 -18.85 4.90
CA ASN A 369 11.50 -19.36 4.95
C ASN A 369 12.10 -19.27 3.55
N THR A 370 13.24 -18.60 3.41
CA THR A 370 13.97 -18.51 2.15
C THR A 370 15.41 -18.95 2.34
N TYR A 371 15.89 -19.76 1.41
CA TYR A 371 17.29 -20.11 1.27
C TYR A 371 17.79 -19.60 -0.08
N GLY A 372 18.89 -18.86 -0.09
CA GLY A 372 19.46 -18.28 -1.29
C GLY A 372 20.50 -17.22 -1.00
N LYS A 373 20.77 -16.32 -1.95
CA LYS A 373 21.71 -15.20 -1.74
C LYS A 373 20.99 -13.98 -1.18
N LEU A 374 21.44 -13.53 -0.01
CA LEU A 374 20.95 -12.35 0.68
C LEU A 374 22.06 -11.28 0.76
N ILE A 375 21.67 -10.02 0.83
CA ILE A 375 22.58 -8.92 1.15
C ILE A 375 23.06 -9.06 2.59
N ASP A 376 24.36 -8.94 2.80
CA ASP A 376 25.02 -8.88 4.10
C ASP A 376 25.51 -7.45 4.36
N ARG A 377 24.84 -6.71 5.26
CA ARG A 377 25.18 -5.29 5.52
C ARG A 377 26.50 -5.17 6.28
N TYR A 378 26.88 -6.18 7.06
CA TYR A 378 28.16 -6.20 7.76
C TYR A 378 29.37 -6.48 6.84
N ASP A 379 29.15 -7.12 5.70
CA ASP A 379 30.19 -7.43 4.70
C ASP A 379 30.08 -6.53 3.46
N GLY A 380 29.79 -5.24 3.67
CA GLY A 380 29.77 -4.24 2.60
C GLY A 380 28.79 -4.56 1.46
N ASP A 381 27.61 -5.08 1.81
CA ASP A 381 26.56 -5.52 0.88
C ASP A 381 26.92 -6.74 0.02
N ALA A 382 27.89 -7.55 0.45
CA ALA A 382 28.20 -8.81 -0.21
C ALA A 382 26.96 -9.72 -0.28
N LYS A 383 26.78 -10.37 -1.43
CA LYS A 383 25.75 -11.39 -1.62
C LYS A 383 26.23 -12.71 -1.02
N ARG A 384 25.69 -13.11 0.12
CA ARG A 384 26.06 -14.36 0.82
C ARG A 384 24.89 -15.32 0.88
N ARG A 385 25.17 -16.62 0.83
CA ARG A 385 24.15 -17.64 1.05
C ARG A 385 23.67 -17.59 2.49
N ALA A 386 22.36 -17.51 2.69
CA ALA A 386 21.75 -17.47 4.00
C ALA A 386 20.39 -18.19 3.97
N ASN A 387 19.98 -18.67 5.15
CA ASN A 387 18.61 -19.06 5.42
C ASN A 387 17.94 -17.93 6.22
N LEU A 388 16.78 -17.46 5.78
CA LEU A 388 16.00 -16.43 6.46
C LEU A 388 14.60 -16.94 6.77
N VAL A 389 14.29 -17.04 8.06
CA VAL A 389 12.99 -17.42 8.59
C VAL A 389 12.30 -16.20 9.20
N ASN A 390 11.04 -15.97 8.83
CA ASN A 390 10.17 -14.94 9.38
C ASN A 390 8.88 -15.60 9.84
N LEU A 391 8.49 -15.40 11.10
CA LEU A 391 7.27 -15.93 11.69
C LEU A 391 6.46 -14.78 12.27
N ARG A 392 5.15 -14.82 12.07
CA ARG A 392 4.20 -13.82 12.54
C ARG A 392 2.97 -14.49 13.11
N LEU A 393 2.49 -13.98 14.25
CA LEU A 393 1.23 -14.36 14.85
C LEU A 393 0.51 -13.12 15.36
N ASN A 394 -0.77 -12.99 15.02
CA ASN A 394 -1.70 -11.98 15.48
C ASN A 394 -2.86 -12.64 16.22
N ARG A 395 -3.36 -11.95 17.23
CA ARG A 395 -4.60 -12.27 17.93
C ARG A 395 -5.50 -11.05 17.91
N ASP A 396 -6.66 -11.25 17.30
CA ASP A 396 -7.75 -10.28 17.28
C ASP A 396 -8.47 -10.27 18.65
N ILE A 397 -8.75 -9.07 19.16
CA ILE A 397 -9.43 -8.82 20.44
C ILE A 397 -10.51 -7.75 20.19
N GLY A 398 -11.77 -8.12 20.32
CA GLY A 398 -12.88 -7.24 19.93
C GLY A 398 -12.78 -6.83 18.46
N GLU A 399 -13.36 -5.69 18.11
CA GLU A 399 -13.51 -5.23 16.72
C GLU A 399 -12.25 -4.52 16.20
N ARG A 400 -11.58 -3.72 17.05
CA ARG A 400 -10.52 -2.79 16.60
C ARG A 400 -9.18 -2.96 17.28
N THR A 401 -8.98 -4.06 18.01
CA THR A 401 -7.72 -4.33 18.71
C THR A 401 -7.06 -5.61 18.18
N VAL A 402 -5.76 -5.51 17.90
CA VAL A 402 -4.90 -6.65 17.57
C VAL A 402 -3.64 -6.59 18.41
N ILE A 403 -3.23 -7.73 18.94
CA ILE A 403 -1.90 -7.93 19.52
C ILE A 403 -1.16 -8.97 18.70
N GLY A 404 0.16 -8.91 18.66
CA GLY A 404 0.92 -9.89 17.94
C GLY A 404 2.37 -10.03 18.37
N ALA A 405 3.00 -11.03 17.77
CA ALA A 405 4.42 -11.28 17.87
C ALA A 405 5.02 -11.55 16.49
N MET A 406 6.29 -11.22 16.31
CA MET A 406 7.06 -11.54 15.11
C MET A 406 8.46 -12.03 15.50
N ALA A 407 8.94 -13.08 14.85
CA ALA A 407 10.30 -13.58 15.01
C ALA A 407 10.99 -13.59 13.64
N VAL A 408 12.24 -13.15 13.59
CA VAL A 408 13.07 -13.19 12.39
C VAL A 408 14.38 -13.86 12.75
N HIS A 409 14.84 -14.79 11.91
CA HIS A 409 16.11 -15.47 12.09
C HIS A 409 16.83 -15.59 10.75
N LYS A 410 18.01 -15.00 10.64
CA LYS A 410 18.91 -15.13 9.49
C LYS A 410 20.12 -15.95 9.92
N HIS A 411 20.29 -17.11 9.30
CA HIS A 411 21.44 -17.99 9.48
C HIS A 411 22.39 -17.88 8.29
N GLN A 412 23.66 -17.64 8.58
CA GLN A 412 24.78 -17.65 7.64
C GLN A 412 25.87 -18.60 8.18
N SER A 413 26.80 -19.00 7.32
CA SER A 413 27.84 -19.98 7.68
C SER A 413 28.69 -19.59 8.89
N ASP A 414 28.82 -18.29 9.16
CA ASP A 414 29.68 -17.70 10.19
C ASP A 414 28.91 -16.87 11.23
N ARG A 415 27.58 -16.69 11.07
CA ARG A 415 26.79 -15.79 11.92
C ARG A 415 25.30 -16.10 11.91
N ASP A 416 24.67 -15.86 13.05
CA ASP A 416 23.21 -15.81 13.21
C ASP A 416 22.73 -14.43 13.64
N VAL A 417 21.59 -13.99 13.10
CA VAL A 417 20.89 -12.78 13.51
C VAL A 417 19.44 -13.13 13.85
N GLY A 418 19.09 -13.03 15.13
CA GLY A 418 17.75 -13.29 15.64
C GLY A 418 17.09 -12.02 16.18
N LEU A 419 15.84 -11.77 15.78
CA LEU A 419 15.00 -10.67 16.25
C LEU A 419 13.67 -11.22 16.78
N LEU A 420 13.19 -10.67 17.89
CA LEU A 420 11.86 -10.95 18.44
C LEU A 420 11.13 -9.65 18.69
N SER A 421 9.90 -9.55 18.20
CA SER A 421 9.03 -8.40 18.36
C SER A 421 7.72 -8.77 19.04
N LEU A 422 7.27 -7.89 19.91
CA LEU A 422 5.90 -7.82 20.42
C LEU A 422 5.27 -6.53 19.94
N ASN A 423 4.05 -6.59 19.43
CA ASN A 423 3.37 -5.44 18.86
C ASN A 423 1.87 -5.47 19.10
N GLY A 424 1.23 -4.33 18.87
CA GLY A 424 -0.21 -4.23 18.92
C GLY A 424 -0.73 -2.89 18.39
N ARG A 425 -1.99 -2.92 17.97
CA ARG A 425 -2.77 -1.76 17.56
C ARG A 425 -4.09 -1.82 18.32
N LEU A 426 -4.39 -0.76 19.03
CA LEU A 426 -5.51 -0.64 19.95
C LEU A 426 -6.44 0.47 19.45
N GLY A 427 -7.64 0.12 18.99
CA GLY A 427 -8.73 1.07 18.78
C GLY A 427 -9.40 1.41 20.11
N LEU A 428 -9.51 2.70 20.44
CA LEU A 428 -10.18 3.20 21.63
C LEU A 428 -11.38 4.05 21.23
N GLY A 429 -12.58 3.48 21.34
CA GLY A 429 -13.79 4.09 20.79
C GLY A 429 -13.71 4.22 19.26
N ARG A 430 -14.35 5.24 18.71
CA ARG A 430 -14.38 5.52 17.27
C ARG A 430 -13.12 6.24 16.76
N ASP A 431 -12.66 7.24 17.50
CA ASP A 431 -11.74 8.24 16.97
C ASP A 431 -10.26 8.00 17.25
N TRP A 432 -9.94 7.16 18.25
CA TRP A 432 -8.56 7.00 18.72
C TRP A 432 -7.96 5.65 18.34
N THR A 433 -6.69 5.67 17.96
CA THR A 433 -5.90 4.47 17.76
C THR A 433 -4.50 4.62 18.33
N ALA A 434 -4.06 3.67 19.15
CA ALA A 434 -2.69 3.59 19.64
C ALA A 434 -1.97 2.40 18.99
N THR A 435 -0.73 2.59 18.57
CA THR A 435 0.11 1.51 18.00
C THR A 435 1.41 1.43 18.79
N GLY A 436 1.80 0.21 19.16
CA GLY A 436 3.03 -0.06 19.89
C GLY A 436 3.79 -1.23 19.28
N GLN A 437 5.11 -1.12 19.26
CA GLN A 437 6.00 -2.22 18.88
C GLN A 437 7.26 -2.15 19.73
N PHE A 438 7.68 -3.29 20.25
CA PHE A 438 8.96 -3.48 20.92
C PHE A 438 9.70 -4.61 20.22
N VAL A 439 11.02 -4.46 20.06
CA VAL A 439 11.86 -5.45 19.38
C VAL A 439 13.15 -5.62 20.15
N GLY A 440 13.57 -6.87 20.37
CA GLY A 440 14.89 -7.21 20.90
C GLY A 440 15.67 -8.07 19.90
N ASN A 441 17.00 -8.00 19.96
CA ASN A 441 17.89 -8.87 19.20
C ASN A 441 18.66 -9.84 20.10
N SER A 442 19.12 -10.96 19.53
CA SER A 442 19.93 -11.97 20.22
C SER A 442 21.43 -11.91 19.85
N THR A 443 21.86 -10.93 19.05
CA THR A 443 23.26 -10.83 18.61
C THR A 443 24.14 -10.27 19.72
N GLY A 444 24.95 -11.15 20.34
CA GLY A 444 26.03 -10.79 21.28
C GLY A 444 25.69 -10.97 22.77
N ASN A 445 26.59 -10.48 23.63
CA ASN A 445 26.50 -10.60 25.10
C ASN A 445 25.60 -9.55 25.77
N SER A 446 24.99 -8.63 25.00
CA SER A 446 24.17 -7.53 25.50
C SER A 446 22.84 -7.47 24.73
N PRO A 447 21.69 -7.37 25.41
CA PRO A 447 20.41 -7.22 24.73
C PRO A 447 20.28 -5.80 24.13
N HIS A 448 20.20 -5.69 22.80
CA HIS A 448 19.84 -4.45 22.13
C HIS A 448 18.36 -4.46 21.75
N TYR A 449 17.74 -3.28 21.69
CA TYR A 449 16.31 -3.17 21.46
C TYR A 449 15.94 -1.93 20.66
N ALA A 450 14.76 -1.99 20.05
CA ALA A 450 14.10 -0.84 19.45
C ALA A 450 12.64 -0.80 19.88
N TYR A 451 12.04 0.39 19.85
CA TYR A 451 10.61 0.53 20.06
C TYR A 451 10.00 1.62 19.18
N HIS A 452 8.71 1.45 18.94
CA HIS A 452 7.81 2.42 18.33
C HIS A 452 6.58 2.57 19.21
N ALA A 453 6.13 3.80 19.41
CA ALA A 453 4.85 4.12 20.02
C ALA A 453 4.22 5.29 19.27
N SER A 454 2.97 5.13 18.86
CA SER A 454 2.20 6.22 18.28
C SER A 454 0.76 6.23 18.78
N THR A 455 0.17 7.41 18.78
CA THR A 455 -1.26 7.60 18.95
C THR A 455 -1.75 8.48 17.83
N GLU A 456 -2.93 8.14 17.33
CA GLU A 456 -3.62 8.87 16.30
C GLU A 456 -5.05 9.15 16.76
N TRP A 457 -5.51 10.35 16.46
CA TRP A 457 -6.87 10.79 16.66
C TRP A 457 -7.42 11.28 15.33
N ARG A 458 -8.61 10.82 14.97
CA ARG A 458 -9.35 11.25 13.78
C ARG A 458 -10.81 11.39 14.18
N ASN A 459 -11.42 12.53 13.92
CA ASN A 459 -12.85 12.69 14.11
C ASN A 459 -13.56 12.97 12.78
N GLN A 460 -14.89 12.95 12.81
CA GLN A 460 -15.73 13.24 11.64
C GLN A 460 -15.72 14.72 11.24
N SER A 461 -15.28 15.64 12.09
CA SER A 461 -15.27 17.08 11.81
C SER A 461 -14.07 17.53 10.96
N GLY A 462 -13.36 16.60 10.32
CA GLY A 462 -12.18 16.89 9.50
C GLY A 462 -10.89 17.16 10.28
N LEU A 463 -10.90 16.96 11.60
CA LEU A 463 -9.70 17.10 12.43
C LEU A 463 -9.02 15.74 12.59
N ARG A 464 -7.72 15.71 12.31
CA ARG A 464 -6.87 14.56 12.64
C ARG A 464 -5.54 15.00 13.22
N GLY A 465 -4.99 14.18 14.10
CA GLY A 465 -3.65 14.40 14.63
C GLY A 465 -2.98 13.09 14.99
N PHE A 466 -1.66 13.08 14.96
CA PHE A 466 -0.89 11.97 15.49
C PHE A 466 0.36 12.45 16.18
N VAL A 467 0.81 11.64 17.15
CA VAL A 467 2.11 11.76 17.79
C VAL A 467 2.79 10.40 17.71
N GLU A 468 4.07 10.40 17.37
CA GLU A 468 4.88 9.20 17.27
C GLU A 468 6.25 9.41 17.88
N LEU A 469 6.73 8.33 18.49
CA LEU A 469 8.04 8.22 19.10
C LEU A 469 8.66 6.88 18.75
N GLU A 470 9.94 6.94 18.43
CA GLU A 470 10.69 5.78 18.02
C GLU A 470 12.13 5.87 18.51
N GLU A 471 12.70 4.75 18.96
CA GLU A 471 14.10 4.65 19.33
C GLU A 471 14.67 3.34 18.80
N ILE A 472 15.78 3.44 18.07
CA ILE A 472 16.66 2.34 17.67
C ILE A 472 17.95 2.53 18.47
N ARG A 473 18.24 1.61 19.39
CA ARG A 473 19.46 1.65 20.23
C ARG A 473 20.70 1.31 19.42
N ASP A 474 21.86 1.80 19.86
CA ASP A 474 23.14 1.31 19.35
C ASP A 474 23.22 -0.21 19.46
N GLY A 475 23.85 -0.84 18.48
CA GLY A 475 23.98 -2.29 18.38
C GLY A 475 22.69 -3.05 18.03
N PHE A 476 21.53 -2.39 18.01
CA PHE A 476 20.34 -2.93 17.36
C PHE A 476 20.46 -2.68 15.85
N ARG A 477 20.66 -3.75 15.08
CA ARG A 477 20.96 -3.69 13.64
C ARG A 477 19.82 -4.37 12.85
N PRO A 478 18.66 -3.70 12.70
CA PRO A 478 17.52 -4.31 12.02
C PRO A 478 17.75 -4.39 10.50
N ASN A 479 18.63 -3.57 9.91
CA ASN A 479 18.98 -3.58 8.49
C ASN A 479 19.45 -4.94 7.95
N GLU A 480 19.99 -5.83 8.78
CA GLU A 480 20.41 -7.17 8.33
C GLU A 480 19.27 -8.00 7.73
N THR A 481 18.05 -7.77 8.20
CA THR A 481 16.84 -8.45 7.74
C THR A 481 15.76 -7.47 7.29
N GLY A 482 15.81 -6.23 7.76
CA GLY A 482 14.88 -5.13 7.57
C GLY A 482 15.49 -3.93 6.84
N LEU A 483 14.87 -2.76 7.00
CA LEU A 483 15.19 -1.56 6.19
C LEU A 483 16.08 -0.53 6.92
N GLU A 484 15.90 -0.35 8.23
CA GLU A 484 16.53 0.78 8.95
C GLU A 484 18.01 0.55 9.28
N ASP A 485 18.87 1.48 8.86
CA ASP A 485 20.33 1.31 8.82
C ASP A 485 21.09 1.86 10.04
N GLU A 486 20.45 2.70 10.86
CA GLU A 486 21.15 3.45 11.90
C GLU A 486 20.38 3.60 13.22
N ALA A 487 21.11 3.74 14.32
CA ALA A 487 20.57 4.06 15.62
C ALA A 487 20.14 5.53 15.71
N TYR A 488 18.96 5.77 16.27
CA TYR A 488 18.41 7.11 16.44
C TYR A 488 17.32 7.17 17.51
N ARG A 489 16.98 8.39 17.90
CA ARG A 489 15.72 8.72 18.59
C ARG A 489 14.95 9.68 17.72
N ARG A 490 13.67 9.40 17.48
CA ARG A 490 12.80 10.16 16.59
C ARG A 490 11.48 10.47 17.29
N ALA A 491 11.05 11.71 17.13
CA ALA A 491 9.75 12.19 17.54
C ALA A 491 9.12 12.95 16.38
N ARG A 492 7.87 12.64 16.07
CA ARG A 492 7.10 13.40 15.08
C ARG A 492 5.68 13.62 15.55
N GLY A 493 5.15 14.77 15.20
CA GLY A 493 3.77 15.12 15.47
C GLY A 493 3.17 15.81 14.26
N SER A 494 1.89 15.54 13.99
CA SER A 494 1.15 16.27 12.98
C SER A 494 -0.26 16.54 13.42
N PHE A 495 -0.80 17.65 12.94
CA PHE A 495 -2.20 17.99 13.02
C PHE A 495 -2.65 18.40 11.62
N THR A 496 -3.81 17.92 11.19
CA THR A 496 -4.46 18.33 9.95
C THR A 496 -5.87 18.78 10.30
N PHE A 497 -6.22 19.96 9.82
CA PHE A 497 -7.58 20.45 9.76
C PHE A 497 -8.02 20.42 8.31
N LEU A 498 -9.10 19.71 8.03
CA LEU A 498 -9.79 19.72 6.76
C LEU A 498 -11.14 20.40 6.98
N ASN A 499 -11.42 21.41 6.16
CA ASN A 499 -12.75 22.00 6.05
C ASN A 499 -13.21 21.92 4.60
N GLU A 500 -14.34 21.27 4.39
CA GLU A 500 -15.01 21.23 3.09
C GLU A 500 -16.13 22.28 3.10
N TYR A 501 -16.32 22.97 1.99
CA TYR A 501 -17.29 24.05 1.88
C TYR A 501 -18.54 23.60 1.15
N SER A 502 -19.65 24.29 1.42
CA SER A 502 -20.93 23.99 0.81
C SER A 502 -20.91 24.23 -0.70
N GLU A 503 -21.75 23.49 -1.40
CA GLU A 503 -22.03 23.64 -2.83
C GLU A 503 -22.29 25.11 -3.22
N GLY A 504 -21.68 25.54 -4.34
CA GLY A 504 -21.75 26.91 -4.84
C GLY A 504 -20.69 27.87 -4.26
N SER A 505 -19.90 27.42 -3.29
CA SER A 505 -18.71 28.15 -2.84
C SER A 505 -17.63 28.17 -3.92
N THR A 506 -16.87 29.25 -4.01
CA THR A 506 -15.70 29.32 -4.91
C THR A 506 -14.58 28.36 -4.48
N LEU A 507 -14.47 28.11 -3.18
CA LEU A 507 -13.50 27.20 -2.59
C LEU A 507 -14.21 25.90 -2.25
N ASN A 508 -13.71 24.75 -2.72
CA ASN A 508 -14.33 23.44 -2.49
C ASN A 508 -13.86 22.85 -1.15
N ALA A 509 -12.55 22.92 -0.89
CA ALA A 509 -11.94 22.42 0.34
C ALA A 509 -10.76 23.29 0.76
N LEU A 510 -10.49 23.31 2.07
CA LEU A 510 -9.30 23.89 2.69
C LEU A 510 -8.67 22.84 3.59
N VAL A 511 -7.40 22.52 3.34
CA VAL A 511 -6.59 21.66 4.21
C VAL A 511 -5.46 22.48 4.80
N LEU A 512 -5.39 22.51 6.12
CA LEU A 512 -4.26 23.08 6.85
C LEU A 512 -3.57 21.97 7.61
N ARG A 513 -2.24 21.87 7.47
CA ARG A 513 -1.46 20.85 8.18
C ARG A 513 -0.26 21.46 8.87
N GLY A 514 -0.13 21.16 10.16
CA GLY A 514 1.07 21.40 10.94
C GLY A 514 1.85 20.10 11.15
N ARG A 515 3.18 20.17 11.07
CA ARG A 515 4.09 19.06 11.35
C ARG A 515 5.27 19.54 12.18
N VAL A 516 5.66 18.74 13.16
CA VAL A 516 6.90 18.89 13.90
C VAL A 516 7.68 17.58 13.85
N PHE A 517 8.99 17.70 13.71
CA PHE A 517 9.89 16.56 13.61
C PHE A 517 11.17 16.85 14.38
N ARG A 518 11.69 15.83 15.06
CA ARG A 518 12.98 15.87 15.71
C ARG A 518 13.61 14.48 15.70
N GLN A 519 14.86 14.41 15.27
CA GLN A 519 15.67 13.21 15.29
C GLN A 519 17.06 13.52 15.86
N THR A 520 17.53 12.68 16.77
CA THR A 520 18.91 12.66 17.25
C THR A 520 19.55 11.32 16.93
N ASP A 521 20.88 11.27 16.90
CA ASP A 521 21.56 9.99 17.07
C ASP A 521 21.39 9.47 18.52
N GLU A 522 21.92 8.28 18.78
CA GLU A 522 21.89 7.62 20.09
C GLU A 522 22.58 8.42 21.21
N THR A 523 23.60 9.21 20.87
CA THR A 523 24.34 10.07 21.82
C THR A 523 23.56 11.33 22.20
N GLY A 524 22.43 11.57 21.53
CA GLY A 524 21.61 12.77 21.69
C GLY A 524 22.05 13.94 20.81
N ARG A 525 22.98 13.74 19.88
CA ARG A 525 23.37 14.78 18.93
C ARG A 525 22.24 14.96 17.92
N LEU A 526 21.76 16.19 17.78
CA LEU A 526 20.72 16.54 16.83
C LEU A 526 21.15 16.20 15.41
N ARG A 527 20.36 15.36 14.72
CA ARG A 527 20.49 15.05 13.30
C ARG A 527 19.57 15.92 12.47
N GLU A 528 18.31 16.02 12.84
CA GLU A 528 17.35 16.84 12.12
C GLU A 528 16.26 17.33 13.07
N GLN A 529 15.77 18.56 12.87
CA GLN A 529 14.52 19.02 13.44
C GLN A 529 13.87 20.05 12.53
N TYR A 530 12.55 20.05 12.44
CA TYR A 530 11.84 21.09 11.71
C TYR A 530 10.41 21.27 12.22
N ALA A 531 9.89 22.46 11.96
CA ALA A 531 8.46 22.74 11.93
C ALA A 531 8.05 23.01 10.49
N GLN A 532 6.89 22.51 10.12
CA GLN A 532 6.33 22.65 8.78
C GLN A 532 4.85 23.01 8.86
N ALA A 533 4.46 23.96 8.04
CA ALA A 533 3.07 24.31 7.78
C ALA A 533 2.79 24.04 6.30
N GLU A 534 1.64 23.44 6.02
CA GLU A 534 1.12 23.23 4.68
C GLU A 534 -0.30 23.78 4.63
N GLY A 535 -0.65 24.36 3.48
CA GLY A 535 -2.00 24.78 3.18
C GLY A 535 -2.33 24.35 1.76
N SER A 536 -3.47 23.70 1.57
CA SER A 536 -4.02 23.46 0.24
C SER A 536 -5.47 23.85 0.16
N PHE A 537 -5.90 24.25 -1.02
CA PHE A 537 -7.29 24.53 -1.30
C PHE A 537 -7.61 24.28 -2.76
N ASP A 538 -8.88 23.96 -3.00
CA ASP A 538 -9.33 23.53 -4.31
C ASP A 538 -10.36 24.55 -4.83
N VAL A 539 -10.23 24.95 -6.10
CA VAL A 539 -11.13 25.89 -6.80
C VAL A 539 -11.54 25.27 -8.12
N GLY A 540 -12.70 24.63 -8.14
CA GLY A 540 -13.21 23.92 -9.31
C GLY A 540 -12.30 22.77 -9.71
N ARG A 541 -11.50 22.97 -10.76
CA ARG A 541 -10.57 21.97 -11.31
C ARG A 541 -9.11 22.24 -10.97
N PHE A 542 -8.85 23.30 -10.19
CA PHE A 542 -7.53 23.71 -9.79
C PHE A 542 -7.29 23.34 -8.34
N ASP A 543 -6.19 22.66 -8.08
CA ASP A 543 -5.73 22.34 -6.73
C ASP A 543 -4.47 23.16 -6.46
N PHE A 544 -4.52 23.95 -5.39
CA PHE A 544 -3.42 24.79 -4.96
C PHE A 544 -2.82 24.20 -3.70
N TYR A 545 -1.52 24.01 -3.68
CA TYR A 545 -0.79 23.56 -2.51
C TYR A 545 0.35 24.52 -2.19
N SER A 546 0.60 24.72 -0.90
CA SER A 546 1.72 25.49 -0.40
C SER A 546 2.32 24.82 0.81
N LEU A 547 3.63 24.96 0.96
CA LEU A 547 4.38 24.42 2.08
C LEU A 547 5.45 25.40 2.52
N VAL A 548 5.62 25.55 3.83
CA VAL A 548 6.77 26.22 4.44
C VAL A 548 7.36 25.32 5.51
N ARG A 549 8.66 25.09 5.44
CA ARG A 549 9.42 24.33 6.46
C ARG A 549 10.60 25.16 6.95
N VAL A 550 10.77 25.22 8.26
CA VAL A 550 11.93 25.82 8.90
C VAL A 550 12.53 24.84 9.89
N GLY A 551 13.84 24.71 9.90
CA GLY A 551 14.48 23.66 10.69
C GLY A 551 16.00 23.69 10.66
N GLN A 552 16.58 22.59 11.11
CA GLN A 552 18.00 22.32 11.12
C GLN A 552 18.25 20.89 10.69
N LEU A 553 19.27 20.68 9.85
CA LEU A 553 19.72 19.37 9.39
C LEU A 553 21.22 19.27 9.59
N ARG A 554 21.69 18.13 10.10
CA ARG A 554 23.11 17.81 10.23
C ARG A 554 23.56 17.07 8.98
N GLU A 555 24.64 17.53 8.38
CA GLU A 555 25.23 16.94 7.19
C GLU A 555 26.75 17.13 7.27
N ALA A 556 27.52 16.10 6.91
CA ALA A 556 28.99 16.08 7.05
C ALA A 556 29.46 16.52 8.45
N GLY A 557 28.75 16.08 9.49
CA GLY A 557 29.06 16.37 10.89
C GLY A 557 28.66 17.76 11.40
N ARG A 558 28.26 18.71 10.55
CA ARG A 558 27.88 20.08 10.93
C ARG A 558 26.37 20.28 10.86
N LEU A 559 25.82 21.08 11.79
CA LEU A 559 24.39 21.42 11.83
C LEU A 559 24.14 22.68 10.98
N TRP A 560 23.17 22.60 10.07
CA TRP A 560 22.84 23.65 9.12
C TRP A 560 21.40 24.12 9.34
N ASN A 561 21.17 25.43 9.36
CA ASN A 561 19.81 25.97 9.34
C ASN A 561 19.22 25.79 7.94
N THR A 562 18.01 25.26 7.87
CA THR A 562 17.31 24.96 6.63
C THR A 562 15.99 25.71 6.58
N ARG A 563 15.67 26.29 5.42
CA ARG A 563 14.36 26.88 5.14
C ARG A 563 13.90 26.39 3.78
N PHE A 564 12.66 25.97 3.67
CA PHE A 564 12.04 25.56 2.42
C PHE A 564 10.69 26.23 2.30
N THR A 565 10.36 26.68 1.10
CA THR A 565 9.03 27.09 0.71
C THR A 565 8.70 26.42 -0.61
N GLY A 566 7.47 25.98 -0.77
CA GLY A 566 6.99 25.40 -2.00
C GLY A 566 5.58 25.86 -2.31
N ALA A 567 5.27 25.91 -3.59
CA ALA A 567 3.93 26.14 -4.10
C ALA A 567 3.73 25.30 -5.35
N ASP A 568 2.60 24.62 -5.37
CA ASP A 568 2.22 23.73 -6.45
C ASP A 568 0.84 24.15 -6.96
N LEU A 569 0.66 24.03 -8.28
CA LEU A 569 -0.60 24.28 -8.97
C LEU A 569 -0.89 23.11 -9.87
N GLU A 570 -2.03 22.49 -9.65
CA GLU A 570 -2.51 21.37 -10.44
C GLU A 570 -3.81 21.75 -11.14
N TYR A 571 -3.99 21.27 -12.36
CA TYR A 571 -5.23 21.38 -13.12
C TYR A 571 -5.63 20.01 -13.65
N THR A 572 -6.88 19.64 -13.38
CA THR A 572 -7.45 18.36 -13.80
C THR A 572 -8.58 18.57 -14.80
N SER A 573 -8.60 17.76 -15.87
CA SER A 573 -9.68 17.74 -16.88
C SER A 573 -10.17 16.31 -17.12
N THR A 574 -11.19 16.16 -17.97
CA THR A 574 -11.76 14.85 -18.32
C THR A 574 -10.80 13.96 -19.13
N TRP A 575 -9.81 14.54 -19.80
CA TRP A 575 -8.87 13.81 -20.67
C TRP A 575 -7.42 13.96 -20.23
N GLY A 576 -7.12 14.67 -19.15
CA GLY A 576 -5.73 14.88 -18.75
C GLY A 576 -5.54 15.70 -17.48
N PHE A 577 -4.29 15.82 -17.07
CA PHE A 577 -3.86 16.58 -15.93
C PHE A 577 -2.54 17.30 -16.24
N VAL A 578 -2.34 18.47 -15.61
CA VAL A 578 -1.09 19.21 -15.62
C VAL A 578 -0.84 19.76 -14.23
N GLY A 579 0.33 19.46 -13.67
CA GLY A 579 0.82 19.96 -12.40
C GLY A 579 2.15 20.69 -12.58
N ILE A 580 2.29 21.84 -11.94
CA ILE A 580 3.55 22.57 -11.82
C ILE A 580 3.89 22.66 -10.35
N TYR A 581 5.10 22.22 -10.00
CA TYR A 581 5.58 22.20 -8.63
C TYR A 581 6.83 23.05 -8.54
N ASN A 582 6.91 23.89 -7.52
CA ASN A 582 8.05 24.75 -7.31
C ASN A 582 8.45 24.72 -5.84
N GLN A 583 9.70 24.40 -5.57
CA GLN A 583 10.24 24.38 -4.21
C GLN A 583 11.58 25.08 -4.17
N ILE A 584 11.69 26.09 -3.30
CA ILE A 584 12.91 26.83 -3.06
C ILE A 584 13.35 26.57 -1.63
N GLY A 585 14.56 26.06 -1.50
CA GLY A 585 15.22 25.82 -0.22
C GLY A 585 16.46 26.69 -0.05
N SER A 586 16.84 26.96 1.19
CA SER A 586 18.19 27.44 1.51
C SER A 586 18.81 26.66 2.67
N ARG A 587 20.12 26.44 2.58
CA ARG A 587 20.97 25.88 3.64
C ARG A 587 22.08 26.89 3.94
N GLN A 588 22.04 27.57 5.09
CA GLN A 588 22.96 28.67 5.44
C GLN A 588 23.14 29.74 4.34
N GLY A 589 22.08 30.05 3.57
CA GLY A 589 22.12 31.06 2.51
C GLY A 589 22.55 30.54 1.13
N ILE A 590 22.95 29.27 1.02
CA ILE A 590 23.11 28.57 -0.26
C ILE A 590 21.73 28.12 -0.71
N PHE A 591 21.32 28.49 -1.92
CA PHE A 591 19.98 28.19 -2.43
C PHE A 591 19.96 26.85 -3.15
N ASN A 592 18.85 26.14 -2.98
CA ASN A 592 18.49 25.01 -3.82
C ASN A 592 17.14 25.33 -4.43
N TRP A 593 16.97 25.02 -5.70
CA TRP A 593 15.72 25.24 -6.39
C TRP A 593 15.32 23.98 -7.12
N PHE A 594 14.08 23.57 -6.90
CA PHE A 594 13.46 22.46 -7.57
C PHE A 594 12.22 22.97 -8.30
N VAL A 595 12.13 22.67 -9.57
CA VAL A 595 10.92 22.90 -10.37
C VAL A 595 10.57 21.61 -11.06
N SER A 596 9.31 21.22 -10.99
CA SER A 596 8.80 20.16 -11.85
C SER A 596 7.54 20.56 -12.60
N LEU A 597 7.42 19.96 -13.79
CA LEU A 597 6.22 19.95 -14.60
C LEU A 597 5.87 18.48 -14.81
N ASP A 598 4.68 18.10 -14.36
CA ASP A 598 4.11 16.80 -14.62
C ASP A 598 2.83 16.99 -15.43
N ALA A 599 2.68 16.26 -16.52
CA ALA A 599 1.52 16.35 -17.39
C ALA A 599 1.17 14.98 -17.92
N ASN A 600 -0.13 14.70 -18.05
CA ASN A 600 -0.61 13.54 -18.77
C ASN A 600 -1.86 13.89 -19.59
N ALA A 601 -1.97 13.24 -20.74
CA ALA A 601 -3.14 13.29 -21.58
C ALA A 601 -3.50 11.86 -21.99
N ASN A 602 -4.78 11.51 -21.86
CA ASN A 602 -5.36 10.35 -22.51
C ASN A 602 -6.08 10.82 -23.78
N LEU A 603 -5.63 10.28 -24.89
CA LEU A 603 -6.18 10.50 -26.20
C LEU A 603 -6.94 9.23 -26.60
N PHE A 604 -8.23 9.37 -26.92
CA PHE A 604 -9.05 8.30 -27.49
C PHE A 604 -9.19 7.04 -26.59
N SER A 605 -9.16 7.19 -25.26
CA SER A 605 -9.36 6.12 -24.24
C SER A 605 -8.30 5.00 -24.22
N ARG A 606 -7.42 4.90 -25.22
CA ARG A 606 -6.45 3.81 -25.36
C ARG A 606 -4.99 4.28 -25.39
N LEU A 607 -4.76 5.57 -25.63
CA LEU A 607 -3.43 6.16 -25.75
C LEU A 607 -3.21 7.14 -24.60
N THR A 608 -2.34 6.81 -23.66
CA THR A 608 -1.94 7.74 -22.59
C THR A 608 -0.52 8.20 -22.82
N ILE A 609 -0.31 9.52 -22.84
CA ILE A 609 0.99 10.15 -22.92
C ILE A 609 1.23 10.92 -21.62
N SER A 610 2.36 10.65 -20.98
CA SER A 610 2.80 11.35 -19.78
C SER A 610 4.16 11.98 -20.01
N LEU A 611 4.32 13.20 -19.52
CA LEU A 611 5.55 13.97 -19.50
C LEU A 611 5.85 14.36 -18.05
N ALA A 612 7.05 14.07 -17.59
CA ALA A 612 7.58 14.58 -16.33
C ALA A 612 8.91 15.27 -16.61
N ALA A 613 9.06 16.51 -16.19
CA ALA A 613 10.29 17.29 -16.35
C ALA A 613 10.66 17.89 -15.00
N HIS A 614 11.81 17.49 -14.46
CA HIS A 614 12.31 17.94 -13.17
C HIS A 614 13.64 18.66 -13.36
N ARG A 615 13.70 19.92 -12.95
CA ARG A 615 14.94 20.70 -12.86
C ARG A 615 15.34 20.83 -11.41
N PHE A 616 16.59 20.51 -11.12
CA PHE A 616 17.18 20.63 -9.80
C PHE A 616 18.46 21.46 -9.87
N ASP A 617 18.43 22.63 -9.24
CA ASP A 617 19.59 23.48 -9.00
C ASP A 617 20.04 23.28 -7.54
N TRP A 618 21.27 22.79 -7.36
CA TRP A 618 21.80 22.41 -6.06
C TRP A 618 23.13 23.07 -5.74
N ARG A 619 23.23 23.59 -4.51
CA ARG A 619 24.43 24.24 -3.95
C ARG A 619 25.09 25.26 -4.88
N ASP A 620 24.28 26.02 -5.61
CA ASP A 620 24.70 27.08 -6.54
C ASP A 620 25.69 26.64 -7.65
N ARG A 621 25.87 25.32 -7.90
CA ARG A 621 26.88 24.79 -8.84
C ARG A 621 26.50 23.51 -9.60
N ARG A 622 25.40 22.85 -9.23
CA ARG A 622 24.92 21.65 -9.92
C ARG A 622 23.51 21.84 -10.44
N GLU A 623 23.37 21.78 -11.76
CA GLU A 623 22.06 21.77 -12.43
C GLU A 623 21.86 20.39 -13.04
N THR A 624 20.77 19.73 -12.65
CA THR A 624 20.34 18.45 -13.21
C THR A 624 18.94 18.61 -13.78
N LEU A 625 18.75 18.22 -15.02
CA LEU A 625 17.46 18.16 -15.69
C LEU A 625 17.12 16.71 -16.01
N VAL A 626 16.02 16.23 -15.47
CA VAL A 626 15.47 14.90 -15.75
C VAL A 626 14.19 15.07 -16.53
N MET A 627 14.13 14.53 -17.74
CA MET A 627 12.94 14.50 -18.58
C MET A 627 12.52 13.06 -18.80
N ARG A 628 11.24 12.77 -18.57
CA ARG A 628 10.64 11.46 -18.77
C ARG A 628 9.41 11.59 -19.64
N THR A 629 9.34 10.77 -20.68
CA THR A 629 8.13 10.60 -21.49
C THR A 629 7.72 9.14 -21.41
N THR A 630 6.45 8.91 -21.06
CA THR A 630 5.84 7.59 -21.11
C THR A 630 4.68 7.62 -22.09
N THR A 631 4.64 6.68 -23.02
CA THR A 631 3.51 6.49 -23.93
C THR A 631 3.00 5.07 -23.76
N ASN A 632 1.73 4.93 -23.42
CA ASN A 632 1.05 3.66 -23.29
C ASN A 632 -0.03 3.57 -24.35
N TYR A 633 -0.04 2.49 -25.13
CA TYR A 633 -1.13 2.17 -26.04
C TYR A 633 -1.69 0.80 -25.71
N GLN A 634 -2.98 0.75 -25.39
CA GLN A 634 -3.69 -0.49 -25.06
C GLN A 634 -4.47 -0.97 -26.30
N PHE A 635 -4.03 -2.07 -26.91
CA PHE A 635 -4.71 -2.64 -28.10
C PHE A 635 -5.99 -3.36 -27.71
N THR A 636 -5.92 -4.16 -26.63
CA THR A 636 -7.01 -4.89 -25.98
C THR A 636 -6.71 -4.93 -24.48
N ARG A 637 -7.62 -5.41 -23.61
CA ARG A 637 -7.30 -5.55 -22.17
C ARG A 637 -6.04 -6.37 -21.89
N ARG A 638 -5.71 -7.30 -22.78
CA ARG A 638 -4.63 -8.28 -22.64
C ARG A 638 -3.37 -7.95 -23.46
N VAL A 639 -3.41 -6.90 -24.28
CA VAL A 639 -2.30 -6.57 -25.20
C VAL A 639 -1.99 -5.08 -25.08
N GLY A 640 -0.77 -4.77 -24.64
CA GLY A 640 -0.32 -3.40 -24.43
C GLY A 640 1.08 -3.16 -25.00
N LEU A 641 1.33 -1.91 -25.40
CA LEU A 641 2.66 -1.41 -25.71
C LEU A 641 2.96 -0.20 -24.84
N ARG A 642 4.11 -0.24 -24.17
CA ARG A 642 4.66 0.88 -23.42
C ARG A 642 5.99 1.31 -24.00
N LEU A 643 6.11 2.60 -24.26
CA LEU A 643 7.35 3.28 -24.59
C LEU A 643 7.71 4.16 -23.40
N PHE A 644 8.93 4.02 -22.91
CA PHE A 644 9.48 4.85 -21.85
C PHE A 644 10.81 5.43 -22.31
N HIS A 645 10.94 6.74 -22.17
CA HIS A 645 12.17 7.45 -22.47
C HIS A 645 12.51 8.37 -21.31
N GLU A 646 13.70 8.20 -20.75
CA GLU A 646 14.27 9.06 -19.71
C GLU A 646 15.56 9.67 -20.24
N ARG A 647 15.67 10.99 -20.09
CA ARG A 647 16.88 11.75 -20.37
C ARG A 647 17.30 12.48 -19.11
N VAL A 648 18.54 12.27 -18.69
CA VAL A 648 19.17 12.96 -17.56
C VAL A 648 20.32 13.80 -18.10
N ILE A 649 20.26 15.11 -17.90
CA ILE A 649 21.30 16.06 -18.29
C ILE A 649 21.91 16.62 -17.00
N GLU A 650 23.20 16.37 -16.77
CA GLU A 650 23.96 16.98 -15.68
C GLU A 650 24.87 18.06 -16.27
N GLN A 651 24.60 19.33 -15.95
CA GLN A 651 25.36 20.44 -16.52
C GLN A 651 26.76 20.58 -15.91
N THR A 652 27.00 20.09 -14.70
CA THR A 652 28.27 20.28 -13.97
C THR A 652 29.45 19.62 -14.66
N ASP A 653 29.24 18.50 -15.33
CA ASP A 653 30.25 17.76 -16.08
C ASP A 653 29.91 17.61 -17.59
N GLY A 654 28.77 18.16 -18.02
CA GLY A 654 28.30 18.10 -19.40
C GLY A 654 27.82 16.70 -19.82
N THR A 655 27.60 15.80 -18.87
CA THR A 655 27.15 14.45 -19.16
C THR A 655 25.65 14.42 -19.50
N THR A 656 25.28 13.56 -20.44
CA THR A 656 23.89 13.31 -20.79
C THR A 656 23.69 11.81 -20.86
N LYS A 657 22.85 11.30 -19.96
CA LYS A 657 22.41 9.91 -19.95
C LYS A 657 21.05 9.84 -20.62
N ASP A 658 20.92 8.92 -21.57
CA ASP A 658 19.68 8.63 -22.27
C ASP A 658 19.34 7.16 -22.05
N ASN A 659 18.18 6.92 -21.45
CA ASN A 659 17.61 5.62 -21.20
C ASN A 659 16.33 5.47 -22.02
N PHE A 660 16.32 4.53 -22.94
CA PHE A 660 15.13 4.23 -23.75
C PHE A 660 14.72 2.78 -23.55
N ASN A 661 13.49 2.59 -23.09
CA ASN A 661 12.89 1.29 -22.82
C ASN A 661 11.63 1.13 -23.64
N THR A 662 11.46 -0.04 -24.27
CA THR A 662 10.21 -0.46 -24.88
C THR A 662 9.77 -1.75 -24.24
N VAL A 663 8.53 -1.82 -23.80
CA VAL A 663 7.92 -3.00 -23.20
C VAL A 663 6.68 -3.34 -24.01
N PHE A 664 6.72 -4.48 -24.69
CA PHE A 664 5.52 -5.12 -25.20
C PHE A 664 5.07 -6.15 -24.17
N ASP A 665 3.79 -6.09 -23.82
CA ASP A 665 3.15 -7.00 -22.86
C ASP A 665 1.95 -7.67 -23.53
N TYR A 666 1.91 -8.98 -23.38
CA TYR A 666 0.80 -9.81 -23.80
C TYR A 666 0.43 -10.79 -22.70
N GLU A 667 -0.79 -10.66 -22.19
CA GLU A 667 -1.38 -11.57 -21.23
C GLU A 667 -2.26 -12.58 -21.98
N PHE A 668 -1.84 -13.85 -22.03
CA PHE A 668 -2.61 -14.89 -22.72
C PHE A 668 -3.86 -15.29 -21.90
N THR A 669 -3.63 -15.53 -20.62
CA THR A 669 -4.60 -15.85 -19.55
C THR A 669 -4.18 -15.07 -18.30
N PRO A 670 -5.10 -14.83 -17.34
CA PRO A 670 -4.74 -14.19 -16.07
C PRO A 670 -3.44 -14.77 -15.48
N GLU A 671 -2.50 -13.90 -15.11
CA GLU A 671 -1.15 -14.22 -14.58
C GLU A 671 -0.17 -14.90 -15.57
N SER A 672 -0.58 -15.14 -16.81
CA SER A 672 0.28 -15.72 -17.87
C SER A 672 0.72 -14.65 -18.84
N HIS A 673 1.94 -14.16 -18.66
CA HIS A 673 2.45 -13.04 -19.42
C HIS A 673 3.62 -13.43 -20.32
N PHE A 674 3.58 -12.87 -21.52
CA PHE A 674 4.70 -12.77 -22.42
C PHE A 674 5.16 -11.32 -22.51
N PHE A 675 6.44 -11.11 -22.25
CA PHE A 675 7.05 -9.80 -22.35
C PHE A 675 8.20 -9.80 -23.34
N LEU A 676 8.27 -8.72 -24.12
CA LEU A 676 9.46 -8.33 -24.87
C LEU A 676 9.89 -6.96 -24.40
N VAL A 677 11.09 -6.90 -23.83
CA VAL A 677 11.69 -5.66 -23.34
C VAL A 677 12.95 -5.36 -24.12
N PHE A 678 13.01 -4.16 -24.68
CA PHE A 678 14.21 -3.60 -25.26
C PHE A 678 14.68 -2.44 -24.39
N VAL A 679 15.93 -2.50 -23.94
CA VAL A 679 16.58 -1.44 -23.16
C VAL A 679 17.79 -0.95 -23.91
N ARG A 680 17.89 0.36 -24.07
CA ARG A 680 19.07 1.05 -24.57
C ARG A 680 19.45 2.15 -23.60
N ASP A 681 20.58 1.97 -22.94
CA ASP A 681 21.28 3.01 -22.20
C ASP A 681 22.44 3.49 -23.09
N ARG A 682 22.70 4.79 -23.13
CA ARG A 682 23.77 5.37 -23.94
C ARG A 682 25.16 4.90 -23.48
N ASP A 683 25.32 4.60 -22.19
CA ASP A 683 26.60 4.23 -21.56
C ASP A 683 26.64 2.75 -21.12
N ARG A 684 25.53 2.03 -21.21
CA ARG A 684 25.44 0.58 -20.97
C ARG A 684 24.81 -0.11 -22.18
N SER A 685 25.55 -1.05 -22.76
CA SER A 685 25.13 -2.15 -23.64
C SER A 685 23.62 -2.28 -23.89
N LYS A 686 23.20 -2.40 -25.15
CA LYS A 686 21.81 -2.77 -25.49
C LYS A 686 21.46 -4.11 -24.85
N ALA A 687 20.24 -4.19 -24.31
CA ALA A 687 19.70 -5.43 -23.78
C ALA A 687 18.36 -5.74 -24.45
N ALA A 688 18.20 -6.98 -24.89
CA ALA A 688 16.91 -7.53 -25.27
C ALA A 688 16.56 -8.63 -24.28
N PHE A 689 15.37 -8.53 -23.71
CA PHE A 689 14.87 -9.47 -22.72
C PHE A 689 13.54 -10.04 -23.21
N SER A 690 13.43 -11.37 -23.17
CA SER A 690 12.18 -12.07 -23.41
C SER A 690 11.87 -12.94 -22.21
N LYS A 691 10.63 -12.88 -21.74
CA LYS A 691 10.15 -13.71 -20.63
C LYS A 691 8.81 -14.32 -20.98
N ILE A 692 8.71 -15.61 -20.65
CA ILE A 692 7.47 -16.37 -20.70
C ILE A 692 7.23 -16.88 -19.28
N ALA A 693 6.18 -16.37 -18.65
CA ALA A 693 5.61 -16.95 -17.44
C ALA A 693 4.26 -17.55 -17.83
N TYR A 694 4.05 -18.82 -17.51
CA TYR A 694 2.81 -19.52 -17.86
C TYR A 694 2.20 -20.12 -16.61
N LEU A 695 0.96 -19.72 -16.30
CA LEU A 695 0.17 -20.37 -15.28
C LEU A 695 -0.51 -21.59 -15.91
N PHE A 696 -0.11 -22.78 -15.48
CA PHE A 696 -0.95 -23.95 -15.67
C PHE A 696 -2.09 -23.87 -14.65
N GLY A 697 -3.20 -23.26 -15.04
CA GLY A 697 -4.47 -23.47 -14.36
C GLY A 697 -4.88 -24.92 -14.60
N GLY A 698 -4.85 -25.75 -13.56
CA GLY A 698 -4.98 -27.19 -13.75
C GLY A 698 -5.64 -27.93 -12.59
N ILE A 699 -6.85 -28.39 -12.91
CA ILE A 699 -7.70 -29.41 -12.27
C ILE A 699 -8.46 -28.91 -11.05
#